data_AF-A0A8J6ZL80-F1
#
_entry.id   AF-A0A8J6ZL80-F1
#
_cell.length_a   1.000
_cell.length_b   1.000
_cell.length_c   1.000
_cell.angle_alpha   90.00
_cell.angle_beta   90.00
_cell.angle_gamma   90.00
#
_symmetry.space_group_name_H-M   'P 1'
#
loop_
_entity.id
_entity.type
_entity.pdbx_description
1 polymer ?
#
loop_
_entity_poly.entity_id
_entity_poly.type
_entity_poly.pdbx_seq_one_letter_code
_entity_poly.pdbx_strand_id
1 'polypeptide(L)'
;MNQQHFNAIFNRLTERRREVLLKLLANEKDEAIANFLHIQKSTVRKHREKICKLFGLNNEFPDERRSKLPELIALFAKYKPELLNQNTSELPQKENFSEHKTISENPDFLGREEAIADLDKLVNEGAKVILIQAEGGVGKTKLAKKWFERRGLKILELKFPKMLEQLKSELQTQKIGFLINNLESYLISGEFIEPHQSDYVEILKALADSSVKSITLITSREPLYDDRLKSEDIKFYHLEGLKVDAWKDFFKIHNINIDIDAISEINQAYGGNAEAMSLMCADIKDVEFKGNLSAYWQKYKNDLLLNAKLENLVKRQFDKIKRDNAQAYKLLCRLGCYRYQYISLISEEGIFCLLWDEQNERDKRRFIRDLKNRALVKFSSEGYYSHEVIRQEAIERLKLTDDWKKSHAEAGIFLSTLISNNCQTIIPKIAFTEVNNTQEQIYLNIENAETAVKQNLSKQETIALEVVYHVMEFYGVGCFEELRQEPKVLDNPFFKAIENMVFEYVDYYSNLGLVIYKFALNIQVLGIIDESEGNFIASTKEFEYYQRSLKVSQCFFQTALLIATRVKEDKLMISLLRYLAESQDFTGTFLHQITKNNQSKEIFDEIKLNLEKVVQIFPNLSFEQKIEEVKQAIHSLRINEKYYTRFVAIFLT
;
A
#
# COMPACT_ATOMS: atom_id res chain seq x y z
N MET A 1 38.18 -2.05 -19.60
CA MET A 1 38.61 -1.73 -20.99
C MET A 1 38.59 -0.22 -21.23
N ASN A 2 39.52 0.36 -22.00
CA ASN A 2 39.59 1.77 -22.41
C ASN A 2 39.12 2.00 -23.88
N GLN A 3 38.92 3.26 -24.31
CA GLN A 3 38.36 3.60 -25.64
C GLN A 3 39.18 3.04 -26.82
N GLN A 4 40.52 3.13 -26.76
CA GLN A 4 41.38 2.63 -27.83
C GLN A 4 41.30 1.11 -27.98
N HIS A 5 41.29 0.37 -26.87
CA HIS A 5 41.13 -1.08 -26.86
C HIS A 5 39.73 -1.50 -27.36
N PHE A 6 38.67 -0.77 -26.97
CA PHE A 6 37.31 -0.99 -27.47
C PHE A 6 37.24 -0.85 -29.00
N ASN A 7 37.74 0.26 -29.55
CA ASN A 7 37.70 0.52 -30.99
C ASN A 7 38.51 -0.53 -31.80
N ALA A 8 39.65 -0.99 -31.27
CA ALA A 8 40.45 -2.04 -31.89
C ALA A 8 39.70 -3.38 -31.96
N ILE A 9 38.97 -3.76 -30.92
CA ILE A 9 38.15 -4.99 -30.90
C ILE A 9 36.96 -4.85 -31.86
N PHE A 10 36.25 -3.73 -31.81
CA PHE A 10 35.09 -3.47 -32.68
C PHE A 10 35.44 -3.46 -34.17
N ASN A 11 36.60 -2.93 -34.55
CA ASN A 11 37.07 -2.91 -35.93
C ASN A 11 37.50 -4.30 -36.45
N ARG A 12 37.87 -5.22 -35.55
CA ARG A 12 38.26 -6.60 -35.89
C ARG A 12 37.08 -7.59 -35.93
N LEU A 13 35.86 -7.13 -35.64
CA LEU A 13 34.67 -7.97 -35.79
C LEU A 13 34.46 -8.32 -37.28
N THR A 14 34.35 -9.61 -37.56
CA THR A 14 33.89 -10.11 -38.87
C THR A 14 32.54 -9.49 -39.21
N GLU A 15 32.28 -9.23 -40.49
CA GLU A 15 31.03 -8.66 -41.00
C GLU A 15 29.79 -9.32 -40.37
N ARG A 16 29.76 -10.67 -40.37
CA ARG A 16 28.64 -11.43 -39.80
C ARG A 16 28.41 -11.23 -38.30
N ARG A 17 29.46 -10.99 -37.51
CA ARG A 17 29.33 -10.67 -36.08
C ARG A 17 28.90 -9.23 -35.86
N ARG A 18 29.27 -8.32 -36.77
CA ARG A 18 28.84 -6.92 -36.71
C ARG A 18 27.33 -6.80 -36.99
N GLU A 19 26.81 -7.54 -37.97
CA GLU A 19 25.37 -7.62 -38.24
C GLU A 19 24.59 -8.14 -37.03
N VAL A 20 25.02 -9.26 -36.44
CA VAL A 20 24.41 -9.82 -35.22
C VAL A 20 24.50 -8.83 -34.06
N LEU A 21 25.64 -8.16 -33.87
CA LEU A 21 25.83 -7.17 -32.82
C LEU A 21 24.86 -5.99 -32.97
N LEU A 22 24.72 -5.40 -34.16
CA LEU A 22 23.81 -4.26 -34.37
C LEU A 22 22.35 -4.63 -34.05
N LYS A 23 21.93 -5.82 -34.46
CA LYS A 23 20.59 -6.35 -34.15
C LYS A 23 20.38 -6.63 -32.66
N LEU A 24 21.41 -7.12 -31.97
CA LEU A 24 21.38 -7.31 -30.51
C LEU A 24 21.32 -5.97 -29.76
N LEU A 25 22.03 -4.94 -30.24
CA LEU A 25 21.99 -3.58 -29.67
C LEU A 25 20.63 -2.91 -29.89
N ALA A 26 19.92 -3.26 -30.97
CA ALA A 26 18.52 -2.87 -31.21
C ALA A 26 17.49 -3.68 -30.39
N ASN A 27 17.95 -4.49 -29.43
CA ASN A 27 17.11 -5.32 -28.54
C ASN A 27 16.26 -6.39 -29.28
N GLU A 28 16.67 -6.81 -30.48
CA GLU A 28 16.00 -7.90 -31.19
C GLU A 28 16.31 -9.27 -30.53
N LYS A 29 15.30 -10.14 -30.41
CA LYS A 29 15.45 -11.50 -29.85
C LYS A 29 16.18 -12.42 -30.84
N ASP A 30 16.91 -13.43 -30.32
CA ASP A 30 17.69 -14.40 -31.12
C ASP A 30 16.89 -15.02 -32.30
N GLU A 31 15.57 -15.20 -32.16
CA GLU A 31 14.67 -15.72 -33.21
C GLU A 31 14.46 -14.73 -34.36
N ALA A 32 14.23 -13.45 -34.06
CA ALA A 32 14.10 -12.41 -35.07
C ALA A 32 15.40 -12.23 -35.86
N ILE A 33 16.54 -12.26 -35.15
CA ILE A 33 17.88 -12.17 -35.76
C ILE A 33 18.16 -13.39 -36.66
N ALA A 34 17.81 -14.59 -36.20
CA ALA A 34 17.98 -15.83 -36.96
C ALA A 34 17.19 -15.79 -38.29
N ASN A 35 15.94 -15.34 -38.22
CA ASN A 35 15.08 -15.20 -39.39
C ASN A 35 15.58 -14.12 -40.35
N PHE A 36 15.98 -12.95 -39.83
CA PHE A 36 16.47 -11.83 -40.63
C PHE A 36 17.79 -12.16 -41.35
N LEU A 37 18.68 -12.89 -40.69
CA LEU A 37 19.98 -13.26 -41.25
C LEU A 37 19.94 -14.61 -41.98
N HIS A 38 18.81 -15.31 -42.05
CA HIS A 38 18.69 -16.66 -42.63
C HIS A 38 19.71 -17.67 -42.06
N ILE A 39 19.87 -17.69 -40.73
CA ILE A 39 20.75 -18.64 -40.02
C ILE A 39 20.02 -19.30 -38.86
N GLN A 40 20.55 -20.42 -38.38
CA GLN A 40 19.96 -21.08 -37.21
C GLN A 40 20.14 -20.25 -35.93
N LYS A 41 19.13 -20.31 -35.04
CA LYS A 41 19.14 -19.70 -33.69
C LYS A 41 20.36 -20.13 -32.86
N SER A 42 20.80 -21.38 -33.01
CA SER A 42 22.03 -21.92 -32.39
C SER A 42 23.29 -21.16 -32.84
N THR A 43 23.33 -20.72 -34.11
CA THR A 43 24.42 -19.93 -34.69
C THR A 43 24.40 -18.49 -34.17
N VAL A 44 23.22 -17.87 -34.02
CA VAL A 44 23.09 -16.53 -33.39
C VAL A 44 23.63 -16.55 -31.95
N ARG A 45 23.27 -17.57 -31.16
CA ARG A 45 23.78 -17.75 -29.79
C ARG A 45 25.30 -17.88 -29.76
N LYS A 46 25.90 -18.69 -30.66
CA LYS A 46 27.36 -18.80 -30.78
C LYS A 46 28.03 -17.48 -31.18
N HIS A 47 27.40 -16.68 -32.06
CA HIS A 47 27.92 -15.36 -32.41
C HIS A 47 27.87 -14.39 -31.22
N ARG A 48 26.73 -14.33 -30.52
CA ARG A 48 26.56 -13.54 -29.29
C ARG A 48 27.60 -13.89 -28.23
N GLU A 49 27.80 -15.18 -27.96
CA GLU A 49 28.81 -15.64 -27.01
C GLU A 49 30.22 -15.20 -27.41
N LYS A 50 30.60 -15.38 -28.69
CA LYS A 50 31.90 -14.94 -29.20
C LYS A 50 32.09 -13.42 -29.14
N ILE A 51 31.03 -12.65 -29.37
CA ILE A 51 31.05 -11.19 -29.25
C ILE A 51 31.30 -10.79 -27.79
N CYS A 52 30.55 -11.36 -26.85
CA CYS A 52 30.76 -11.11 -25.42
C CYS A 52 32.20 -11.45 -25.00
N LYS A 53 32.73 -12.62 -25.41
CA LYS A 53 34.12 -13.02 -25.14
C LYS A 53 35.14 -12.03 -25.70
N LEU A 54 34.96 -11.55 -26.93
CA LEU A 54 35.86 -10.57 -27.55
C LEU A 54 35.90 -9.24 -26.79
N PHE A 55 34.79 -8.84 -26.17
CA PHE A 55 34.70 -7.65 -25.33
C PHE A 55 35.06 -7.89 -23.85
N GLY A 56 35.60 -9.08 -23.52
CA GLY A 56 36.01 -9.44 -22.16
C GLY A 56 34.85 -9.75 -21.20
N LEU A 57 33.66 -10.02 -21.72
CA LEU A 57 32.45 -10.37 -20.96
C LEU A 57 32.31 -11.90 -20.88
N ASN A 58 33.18 -12.54 -20.10
CA ASN A 58 33.14 -13.99 -19.88
C ASN A 58 32.20 -14.34 -18.72
N ASN A 59 31.65 -15.55 -18.75
CA ASN A 59 31.04 -16.16 -17.57
C ASN A 59 32.17 -16.75 -16.73
N GLU A 60 32.25 -16.40 -15.44
CA GLU A 60 33.36 -16.81 -14.57
C GLU A 60 33.22 -18.29 -14.15
N PHE A 61 32.04 -18.89 -14.36
CA PHE A 61 31.75 -20.29 -14.04
C PHE A 61 31.07 -21.02 -15.22
N PRO A 62 31.37 -22.32 -15.46
CA PRO A 62 30.79 -23.10 -16.55
C PRO A 62 29.24 -23.19 -16.51
N ASP A 63 28.65 -23.10 -15.32
CA ASP A 63 27.20 -23.23 -15.07
C ASP A 63 26.44 -21.90 -15.03
N GLU A 64 27.11 -20.75 -15.21
CA GLU A 64 26.43 -19.46 -15.29
C GLU A 64 25.62 -19.35 -16.60
N ARG A 65 24.31 -19.63 -16.52
CA ARG A 65 23.35 -19.40 -17.62
C ARG A 65 22.82 -17.96 -17.68
N ARG A 66 23.53 -16.99 -17.10
CA ARG A 66 23.14 -15.57 -17.16
C ARG A 66 23.60 -14.97 -18.48
N SER A 67 22.69 -14.28 -19.16
CA SER A 67 23.00 -13.55 -20.37
C SER A 67 23.77 -12.27 -20.07
N LYS A 68 24.97 -12.11 -20.66
CA LYS A 68 25.83 -10.90 -20.54
C LYS A 68 25.47 -9.75 -21.50
N LEU A 69 24.25 -9.77 -22.04
CA LEU A 69 23.79 -8.76 -23.01
C LEU A 69 23.59 -7.36 -22.38
N PRO A 70 23.05 -7.21 -21.16
CA PRO A 70 22.98 -5.90 -20.51
C PRO A 70 24.35 -5.24 -20.33
N GLU A 71 25.38 -6.02 -19.99
CA GLU A 71 26.75 -5.56 -19.85
C GLU A 71 27.36 -5.15 -21.20
N LEU A 72 27.03 -5.88 -22.28
CA LEU A 72 27.43 -5.52 -23.64
C LEU A 72 26.75 -4.22 -24.10
N ILE A 73 25.46 -4.03 -23.83
CA ILE A 73 24.72 -2.79 -24.16
C ILE A 73 25.31 -1.61 -23.39
N ALA A 74 25.56 -1.76 -22.09
CA ALA A 74 26.19 -0.72 -21.27
C ALA A 74 27.60 -0.34 -21.79
N LEU A 75 28.36 -1.32 -22.28
CA LEU A 75 29.68 -1.10 -22.88
C LEU A 75 29.59 -0.27 -24.17
N PHE A 76 28.60 -0.55 -25.03
CA PHE A 76 28.37 0.21 -26.27
C PHE A 76 27.78 1.60 -26.00
N ALA A 77 26.88 1.74 -25.02
CA ALA A 77 26.39 3.04 -24.57
C ALA A 77 27.52 3.96 -24.08
N LYS A 78 28.55 3.38 -23.46
CA LYS A 78 29.72 4.12 -22.96
C LYS A 78 30.70 4.54 -24.06
N TYR A 79 30.93 3.72 -25.08
CA TYR A 79 32.06 3.91 -26.01
C TYR A 79 31.67 4.14 -27.48
N LYS A 80 30.44 3.82 -27.90
CA LYS A 80 29.84 4.15 -29.22
C LYS A 80 28.29 4.27 -29.12
N PRO A 81 27.77 5.29 -28.42
CA PRO A 81 26.33 5.48 -28.22
C PRO A 81 25.53 5.69 -29.52
N GLU A 82 26.17 6.18 -30.58
CA GLU A 82 25.55 6.41 -31.89
C GLU A 82 24.98 5.15 -32.55
N LEU A 83 25.43 3.95 -32.12
CA LEU A 83 24.92 2.66 -32.62
C LEU A 83 23.63 2.20 -31.92
N LEU A 84 23.18 2.89 -30.87
CA LEU A 84 21.97 2.57 -30.12
C LEU A 84 20.73 3.36 -30.59
N ASN A 85 20.91 4.47 -31.31
CA ASN A 85 19.85 5.45 -31.62
C ASN A 85 19.32 5.39 -33.07
N GLN A 86 19.62 4.36 -33.86
CA GLN A 86 19.31 4.36 -35.30
C GLN A 86 17.85 4.00 -35.68
N ASN A 87 16.95 3.72 -34.73
CA ASN A 87 15.58 3.27 -35.04
C ASN A 87 14.47 4.16 -34.46
N THR A 88 14.61 5.48 -34.51
CA THR A 88 13.51 6.41 -34.18
C THR A 88 13.50 7.60 -35.14
N SER A 89 13.04 7.36 -36.36
CA SER A 89 12.60 8.44 -37.25
C SER A 89 11.35 8.01 -38.00
N GLU A 90 10.19 8.36 -37.44
CA GLU A 90 8.99 8.81 -38.18
C GLU A 90 7.94 9.27 -37.16
N LEU A 91 7.73 10.60 -37.10
CA LEU A 91 6.66 11.29 -36.38
C LEU A 91 5.44 11.45 -37.29
N PRO A 92 4.23 11.61 -36.71
CA PRO A 92 3.52 12.87 -36.95
C PRO A 92 3.24 13.67 -35.68
N GLN A 93 2.96 14.94 -35.90
CA GLN A 93 3.16 16.09 -35.02
C GLN A 93 1.93 16.47 -34.18
N LYS A 94 2.26 16.96 -32.98
CA LYS A 94 1.75 18.16 -32.27
C LYS A 94 0.24 18.39 -32.16
N GLU A 95 -0.22 18.47 -30.91
CA GLU A 95 -0.95 19.64 -30.41
C GLU A 95 -0.45 20.03 -29.00
N ASN A 96 -0.40 21.33 -28.76
CA ASN A 96 0.19 22.00 -27.59
C ASN A 96 -0.80 22.09 -26.42
N PHE A 97 -0.32 21.87 -25.19
CA PHE A 97 -0.69 22.72 -24.04
C PHE A 97 0.52 22.81 -23.08
N SER A 98 0.96 24.04 -22.86
CA SER A 98 1.85 24.53 -21.79
C SER A 98 1.25 24.22 -20.40
N GLU A 99 1.97 24.06 -19.28
CA GLU A 99 3.19 24.73 -18.84
C GLU A 99 3.82 23.96 -17.65
N HIS A 100 5.15 23.83 -17.67
CA HIS A 100 6.13 23.53 -16.61
C HIS A 100 5.76 22.72 -15.34
N LYS A 101 6.17 21.43 -15.35
CA LYS A 101 6.94 20.83 -14.25
C LYS A 101 8.15 20.12 -14.85
N THR A 102 9.35 20.54 -14.48
CA THR A 102 10.62 19.90 -14.84
C THR A 102 10.64 18.45 -14.35
N ILE A 103 10.22 17.52 -15.21
CA ILE A 103 10.44 16.09 -15.02
C ILE A 103 11.94 15.86 -15.29
N SER A 104 12.72 15.80 -14.21
CA SER A 104 14.13 15.42 -14.28
C SER A 104 14.27 14.00 -14.86
N GLU A 105 15.14 13.89 -15.86
CA GLU A 105 15.58 12.70 -16.59
C GLU A 105 16.08 11.56 -15.67
N ASN A 106 15.18 10.67 -15.26
CA ASN A 106 15.37 9.22 -15.06
C ASN A 106 14.04 8.65 -14.53
N PRO A 107 13.33 7.79 -15.29
CA PRO A 107 12.03 7.24 -14.87
C PRO A 107 12.11 6.43 -13.55
N ASP A 108 13.31 6.03 -13.14
CA ASP A 108 13.52 5.22 -11.95
C ASP A 108 13.90 6.02 -10.68
N PHE A 109 13.90 7.37 -10.72
CA PHE A 109 14.24 8.21 -9.56
C PHE A 109 13.26 9.38 -9.40
N LEU A 110 12.22 9.17 -8.59
CA LEU A 110 11.11 10.10 -8.40
C LEU A 110 10.88 10.46 -6.93
N GLY A 111 10.34 11.66 -6.67
CA GLY A 111 9.88 12.06 -5.34
C GLY A 111 10.98 12.22 -4.28
N ARG A 112 12.23 12.47 -4.69
CA ARG A 112 13.40 12.55 -3.78
C ARG A 112 14.07 13.92 -3.74
N GLU A 113 13.43 14.96 -4.27
CA GLU A 113 14.01 16.31 -4.32
C GLU A 113 14.17 16.93 -2.91
N GLU A 114 13.17 16.77 -2.04
CA GLU A 114 13.25 17.19 -0.63
C GLU A 114 14.44 16.51 0.07
N ALA A 115 14.59 15.19 -0.11
CA ALA A 115 15.69 14.45 0.50
C ALA A 115 17.07 14.85 -0.02
N ILE A 116 17.17 15.24 -1.30
CA ILE A 116 18.42 15.79 -1.85
C ILE A 116 18.73 17.14 -1.22
N ALA A 117 17.73 18.01 -1.07
CA ALA A 117 17.90 19.31 -0.43
C ALA A 117 18.30 19.20 1.06
N ASP A 118 17.76 18.23 1.79
CA ASP A 118 18.13 17.96 3.17
C ASP A 118 19.59 17.49 3.30
N LEU A 119 20.04 16.58 2.42
CA LEU A 119 21.44 16.15 2.37
C LEU A 119 22.36 17.32 2.06
N ASP A 120 21.96 18.20 1.13
CA ASP A 120 22.71 19.42 0.82
C ASP A 120 22.82 20.34 2.02
N LYS A 121 21.72 20.51 2.78
CA LYS A 121 21.71 21.30 4.02
C LYS A 121 22.70 20.74 5.05
N LEU A 122 22.66 19.44 5.32
CA LEU A 122 23.58 18.79 6.28
C LEU A 122 25.05 18.97 5.89
N VAL A 123 25.37 18.83 4.59
CA VAL A 123 26.73 19.04 4.08
C VAL A 123 27.14 20.51 4.20
N ASN A 124 26.24 21.45 3.91
CA ASN A 124 26.51 22.89 4.06
C ASN A 124 26.72 23.29 5.53
N GLU A 125 26.08 22.59 6.46
CA GLU A 125 26.31 22.72 7.92
C GLU A 125 27.62 22.07 8.39
N GLY A 126 28.40 21.48 7.49
CA GLY A 126 29.74 20.94 7.75
C GLY A 126 29.79 19.43 7.97
N ALA A 127 28.69 18.70 7.78
CA ALA A 127 28.67 17.24 7.94
C ALA A 127 29.63 16.55 6.95
N LYS A 128 30.49 15.67 7.48
CA LYS A 128 31.43 14.85 6.69
C LYS A 128 30.95 13.42 6.50
N VAL A 129 30.28 12.87 7.52
CA VAL A 129 29.67 11.54 7.48
C VAL A 129 28.18 11.67 7.78
N ILE A 130 27.35 11.17 6.88
CA ILE A 130 25.89 11.16 7.03
C ILE A 130 25.38 9.72 6.97
N LEU A 131 24.71 9.27 8.02
CA LEU A 131 24.00 8.00 8.08
C LEU A 131 22.55 8.18 7.60
N ILE A 132 22.25 7.70 6.39
CA ILE A 132 20.92 7.60 5.83
C ILE A 132 20.24 6.35 6.41
N GLN A 133 19.24 6.56 7.26
CA GLN A 133 18.49 5.51 7.97
C GLN A 133 17.06 5.40 7.44
N ALA A 134 16.59 4.18 7.16
CA ALA A 134 15.21 3.88 6.76
C ALA A 134 14.96 2.37 6.70
N GLU A 135 13.72 1.96 6.45
CA GLU A 135 13.34 0.56 6.21
C GLU A 135 14.04 -0.03 4.96
N GLY A 136 14.01 -1.36 4.85
CA GLY A 136 14.53 -2.07 3.68
C GLY A 136 13.77 -1.71 2.42
N GLY A 137 14.46 -1.50 1.29
CA GLY A 137 13.79 -1.26 -0.01
C GLY A 137 13.30 0.17 -0.25
N VAL A 138 13.34 1.07 0.74
CA VAL A 138 12.88 2.47 0.60
C VAL A 138 13.72 3.28 -0.42
N GLY A 139 14.94 2.87 -0.71
CA GLY A 139 15.79 3.49 -1.74
C GLY A 139 17.01 4.27 -1.23
N LYS A 140 17.46 4.03 0.01
CA LYS A 140 18.64 4.68 0.62
C LYS A 140 19.87 4.71 -0.29
N THR A 141 20.26 3.54 -0.82
CA THR A 141 21.43 3.40 -1.69
C THR A 141 21.25 4.16 -3.01
N LYS A 142 20.02 4.21 -3.54
CA LYS A 142 19.70 4.92 -4.78
C LYS A 142 19.76 6.44 -4.57
N LEU A 143 19.23 6.92 -3.45
CA LEU A 143 19.38 8.32 -3.02
C LEU A 143 20.85 8.72 -2.90
N ALA A 144 21.65 7.93 -2.18
CA ALA A 144 23.07 8.23 -1.98
C ALA A 144 23.85 8.31 -3.30
N LYS A 145 23.66 7.32 -4.19
CA LYS A 145 24.31 7.30 -5.51
C LYS A 145 23.89 8.51 -6.36
N LYS A 146 22.59 8.81 -6.42
CA LYS A 146 22.09 9.94 -7.21
C LYS A 146 22.57 11.28 -6.66
N TRP A 147 22.68 11.43 -5.35
CA TRP A 147 23.21 12.64 -4.71
C TRP A 147 24.69 12.88 -5.11
N PHE A 148 25.53 11.85 -5.05
CA PHE A 148 26.93 11.95 -5.49
C PHE A 148 27.05 12.25 -6.99
N GLU A 149 26.24 11.60 -7.83
CA GLU A 149 26.19 11.85 -9.27
C GLU A 149 25.86 13.32 -9.59
N ARG A 150 24.84 13.89 -8.93
CA ARG A 150 24.46 15.32 -9.11
C ARG A 150 25.57 16.29 -8.71
N ARG A 151 26.45 15.88 -7.80
CA ARG A 151 27.60 16.67 -7.33
C ARG A 151 28.87 16.44 -8.17
N GLY A 152 28.83 15.56 -9.18
CA GLY A 152 29.99 15.22 -10.00
C GLY A 152 31.10 14.51 -9.22
N LEU A 153 30.77 13.85 -8.11
CA LEU A 153 31.74 13.19 -7.25
C LEU A 153 32.01 11.76 -7.74
N LYS A 154 33.30 11.41 -7.86
CA LYS A 154 33.70 10.00 -8.04
C LYS A 154 33.27 9.22 -6.80
N ILE A 155 32.55 8.11 -7.00
CA ILE A 155 32.04 7.28 -5.90
C ILE A 155 33.01 6.11 -5.66
N LEU A 156 33.42 5.92 -4.41
CA LEU A 156 34.04 4.69 -3.92
C LEU A 156 33.04 3.95 -3.02
N GLU A 157 32.50 2.83 -3.49
CA GLU A 157 31.61 1.97 -2.71
C GLU A 157 32.45 0.99 -1.89
N LEU A 158 32.36 1.10 -0.56
CA LEU A 158 33.14 0.28 0.37
C LEU A 158 32.27 -0.86 0.93
N LYS A 159 32.84 -2.08 0.91
CA LYS A 159 32.39 -3.23 1.70
C LYS A 159 33.53 -3.55 2.68
N PHE A 160 33.30 -3.47 3.98
CA PHE A 160 34.36 -3.72 4.99
C PHE A 160 34.87 -5.19 4.93
N PRO A 161 36.18 -5.52 5.12
CA PRO A 161 37.38 -4.67 5.27
C PRO A 161 38.58 -5.02 4.32
N LYS A 162 39.29 -3.97 3.84
CA LYS A 162 40.77 -3.79 3.82
C LYS A 162 41.11 -2.37 3.29
N MET A 163 42.21 -1.79 3.79
CA MET A 163 42.87 -0.52 3.42
C MET A 163 42.47 0.75 4.19
N LEU A 164 42.88 0.85 5.46
CA LEU A 164 42.81 2.08 6.27
C LEU A 164 43.86 3.13 5.83
N GLU A 165 45.08 2.69 5.51
CA GLU A 165 46.19 3.61 5.23
C GLU A 165 46.16 4.22 3.83
N GLN A 166 45.77 3.44 2.82
CA GLN A 166 45.57 3.95 1.46
C GLN A 166 44.33 4.87 1.37
N LEU A 167 43.29 4.64 2.20
CA LEU A 167 42.16 5.55 2.30
C LEU A 167 42.60 6.93 2.81
N LYS A 168 43.39 6.96 3.89
CA LYS A 168 43.85 8.22 4.52
C LYS A 168 44.63 9.12 3.56
N SER A 169 45.47 8.56 2.69
CA SER A 169 46.25 9.36 1.72
C SER A 169 45.40 9.86 0.54
N GLU A 170 44.41 9.07 0.08
CA GLU A 170 43.48 9.50 -0.97
C GLU A 170 42.46 10.54 -0.47
N LEU A 171 42.05 10.46 0.81
CA LEU A 171 41.06 11.33 1.45
C LEU A 171 41.47 12.81 1.53
N GLN A 172 42.77 13.08 1.69
CA GLN A 172 43.30 14.45 1.82
C GLN A 172 43.57 15.12 0.47
N THR A 173 43.82 14.32 -0.58
CA THR A 173 44.32 14.81 -1.87
C THR A 173 43.21 15.00 -2.91
N GLN A 174 42.12 14.24 -2.84
CA GLN A 174 41.01 14.31 -3.80
C GLN A 174 39.65 14.48 -3.13
N LYS A 175 38.73 15.20 -3.82
CA LYS A 175 37.33 15.31 -3.41
C LYS A 175 36.56 14.11 -3.95
N ILE A 176 36.40 13.07 -3.12
CA ILE A 176 35.75 11.80 -3.48
C ILE A 176 34.48 11.62 -2.62
N GLY A 177 33.47 10.95 -3.17
CA GLY A 177 32.31 10.49 -2.42
C GLY A 177 32.52 9.06 -1.94
N PHE A 178 32.36 8.81 -0.64
CA PHE A 178 32.37 7.46 -0.07
C PHE A 178 30.96 6.98 0.19
N LEU A 179 30.65 5.77 -0.27
CA LEU A 179 29.39 5.10 0.03
C LEU A 179 29.67 3.84 0.85
N ILE A 180 29.27 3.86 2.12
CA ILE A 180 29.23 2.67 2.97
C ILE A 180 27.82 2.11 2.89
N ASN A 181 27.67 1.00 2.19
CA ASN A 181 26.36 0.43 1.89
C ASN A 181 25.97 -0.64 2.92
N ASN A 182 24.70 -0.63 3.36
CA ASN A 182 24.10 -1.64 4.23
C ASN A 182 24.91 -1.93 5.52
N LEU A 183 25.17 -0.88 6.32
CA LEU A 183 25.98 -0.95 7.54
C LEU A 183 25.41 -1.96 8.55
N GLU A 184 24.08 -2.15 8.60
CA GLU A 184 23.40 -3.04 9.55
C GLU A 184 23.87 -4.51 9.49
N SER A 185 24.51 -4.93 8.40
CA SER A 185 25.10 -6.27 8.31
C SER A 185 26.33 -6.46 9.22
N TYR A 186 26.92 -5.38 9.68
CA TYR A 186 28.08 -5.36 10.57
C TYR A 186 27.72 -4.88 11.98
N LEU A 187 26.43 -4.72 12.27
CA LEU A 187 25.93 -4.25 13.57
C LEU A 187 25.12 -5.34 14.28
N ILE A 188 25.24 -5.39 15.60
CA ILE A 188 24.32 -6.06 16.50
C ILE A 188 23.83 -5.02 17.49
N SER A 189 22.51 -4.73 17.47
CA SER A 189 21.88 -3.76 18.36
C SER A 189 22.51 -2.35 18.28
N GLY A 190 23.00 -1.98 17.09
CA GLY A 190 23.64 -0.70 16.82
C GLY A 190 25.15 -0.63 17.11
N GLU A 191 25.75 -1.69 17.66
CA GLU A 191 27.21 -1.75 17.91
C GLU A 191 27.92 -2.61 16.87
N PHE A 192 29.18 -2.31 16.58
CA PHE A 192 29.98 -3.09 15.63
C PHE A 192 30.28 -4.51 16.12
N ILE A 193 30.19 -5.48 15.21
CA ILE A 193 30.58 -6.86 15.49
C ILE A 193 32.09 -7.01 15.74
N GLU A 194 32.45 -7.87 16.70
CA GLU A 194 33.82 -8.30 16.93
C GLU A 194 34.36 -9.19 15.79
N PRO A 195 35.69 -9.26 15.57
CA PRO A 195 36.76 -8.56 16.31
C PRO A 195 37.12 -7.18 15.73
N HIS A 196 36.55 -6.79 14.58
CA HIS A 196 36.97 -5.61 13.82
C HIS A 196 36.35 -4.28 14.28
N GLN A 197 35.68 -4.26 15.44
CA GLN A 197 34.98 -3.07 15.93
C GLN A 197 35.88 -1.83 16.00
N SER A 198 37.12 -1.98 16.48
CA SER A 198 38.06 -0.87 16.62
C SER A 198 38.50 -0.33 15.26
N ASP A 199 38.75 -1.21 14.30
CA ASP A 199 39.12 -0.84 12.94
C ASP A 199 38.00 -0.01 12.27
N TYR A 200 36.74 -0.40 12.47
CA TYR A 200 35.59 0.29 11.91
C TYR A 200 35.39 1.69 12.50
N VAL A 201 35.55 1.82 13.81
CA VAL A 201 35.49 3.13 14.48
C VAL A 201 36.61 4.05 14.00
N GLU A 202 37.84 3.55 13.87
CA GLU A 202 38.95 4.36 13.37
C GLU A 202 38.74 4.84 11.93
N ILE A 203 38.15 4.00 11.08
CA ILE A 203 37.78 4.40 9.72
C ILE A 203 36.76 5.53 9.74
N LEU A 204 35.70 5.41 10.54
CA LEU A 204 34.67 6.43 10.62
C LEU A 204 35.21 7.75 11.19
N LYS A 205 36.08 7.70 12.19
CA LYS A 205 36.78 8.91 12.70
C LYS A 205 37.62 9.57 11.63
N ALA A 206 38.38 8.79 10.86
CA ALA A 206 39.21 9.32 9.77
C ALA A 206 38.35 9.97 8.67
N LEU A 207 37.17 9.40 8.38
CA LEU A 207 36.22 9.95 7.41
C LEU A 207 35.46 11.19 7.92
N ALA A 208 35.32 11.32 9.24
CA ALA A 208 34.67 12.45 9.90
C ALA A 208 35.60 13.66 10.11
N ASP A 209 36.91 13.49 9.93
CA ASP A 209 37.88 14.55 10.14
C ASP A 209 37.60 15.80 9.28
N SER A 210 37.54 16.96 9.92
CA SER A 210 37.21 18.24 9.27
C SER A 210 38.16 18.62 8.11
N SER A 211 39.41 18.15 8.14
CA SER A 211 40.43 18.39 7.13
C SER A 211 40.18 17.62 5.82
N VAL A 212 39.36 16.57 5.87
CA VAL A 212 39.03 15.76 4.69
C VAL A 212 38.08 16.53 3.77
N LYS A 213 38.39 16.55 2.47
CA LYS A 213 37.56 17.19 1.44
C LYS A 213 36.41 16.31 0.96
N SER A 214 36.52 15.01 1.20
CA SER A 214 35.57 13.98 0.81
C SER A 214 34.31 13.99 1.68
N ILE A 215 33.24 13.37 1.18
CA ILE A 215 31.95 13.22 1.88
C ILE A 215 31.59 11.75 1.91
N THR A 216 31.17 11.26 3.08
CA THR A 216 30.74 9.87 3.28
C THR A 216 29.24 9.81 3.51
N LEU A 217 28.55 9.03 2.67
CA LEU A 217 27.17 8.62 2.90
C LEU A 217 27.18 7.16 3.34
N ILE A 218 26.52 6.88 4.46
CA ILE A 218 26.33 5.53 4.97
C ILE A 218 24.84 5.21 4.82
N THR A 219 24.50 4.03 4.32
CA THR A 219 23.11 3.56 4.33
C THR A 219 22.94 2.47 5.37
N SER A 220 21.95 2.61 6.24
CA SER A 220 21.63 1.60 7.24
C SER A 220 20.13 1.48 7.50
N ARG A 221 19.68 0.35 8.04
CA ARG A 221 18.37 0.27 8.71
C ARG A 221 18.46 0.61 10.19
N GLU A 222 19.60 0.29 10.78
CA GLU A 222 19.87 0.44 12.21
C GLU A 222 20.71 1.70 12.45
N PRO A 223 20.47 2.44 13.55
CA PRO A 223 21.39 3.47 14.00
C PRO A 223 22.72 2.84 14.42
N LEU A 224 23.78 3.64 14.38
CA LEU A 224 25.08 3.30 14.93
C LEU A 224 25.21 3.94 16.31
N TYR A 225 25.36 3.11 17.35
CA TYR A 225 25.66 3.52 18.71
C TYR A 225 27.04 2.96 19.05
N ASP A 226 28.05 3.82 19.08
CA ASP A 226 29.38 3.46 19.55
C ASP A 226 29.93 4.64 20.35
N ASP A 227 30.16 4.42 21.66
CA ASP A 227 30.57 5.47 22.60
C ASP A 227 31.92 6.12 22.23
N ARG A 228 32.70 5.48 21.34
CA ARG A 228 33.96 6.03 20.85
C ARG A 228 33.75 7.08 19.76
N LEU A 229 32.58 7.14 19.12
CA LEU A 229 32.20 8.11 18.09
C LEU A 229 31.42 9.27 18.73
N LYS A 230 31.76 10.51 18.37
CA LYS A 230 31.04 11.69 18.85
C LYS A 230 29.78 11.91 18.00
N SER A 231 28.76 12.53 18.58
CA SER A 231 27.54 12.94 17.87
C SER A 231 27.79 13.94 16.74
N GLU A 232 28.94 14.61 16.76
CA GLU A 232 29.41 15.52 15.71
C GLU A 232 30.04 14.76 14.53
N ASP A 233 30.59 13.56 14.78
CA ASP A 233 31.30 12.79 13.76
C ASP A 233 30.34 12.25 12.69
N ILE A 234 29.10 11.93 13.08
CA ILE A 234 28.08 11.31 12.20
C ILE A 234 26.76 12.03 12.35
N LYS A 235 26.25 12.58 11.25
CA LYS A 235 24.88 13.14 11.17
C LYS A 235 23.89 12.09 10.72
N PHE A 236 22.75 12.01 11.40
CA PHE A 236 21.69 11.06 11.08
C PHE A 236 20.67 11.74 10.15
N TYR A 237 20.30 11.05 9.08
CA TYR A 237 19.24 11.46 8.17
C TYR A 237 18.21 10.34 8.01
N HIS A 238 16.98 10.57 8.44
CA HIS A 238 15.89 9.60 8.27
C HIS A 238 15.25 9.76 6.89
N LEU A 239 15.24 8.70 6.08
CA LEU A 239 14.64 8.70 4.75
C LEU A 239 13.22 8.13 4.80
N GLU A 240 12.24 8.96 4.48
CA GLU A 240 10.83 8.55 4.43
C GLU A 240 10.48 7.71 3.19
N GLY A 241 9.33 7.03 3.25
CA GLY A 241 8.70 6.38 2.11
C GLY A 241 8.32 7.39 1.01
N LEU A 242 8.16 6.91 -0.23
CA LEU A 242 7.68 7.73 -1.33
C LEU A 242 6.19 8.08 -1.12
N LYS A 243 5.87 9.37 -1.26
CA LYS A 243 4.49 9.89 -1.25
C LYS A 243 3.67 9.29 -2.40
N VAL A 244 2.34 9.25 -2.26
CA VAL A 244 1.40 8.71 -3.26
C VAL A 244 1.63 9.32 -4.64
N ASP A 245 1.92 10.62 -4.73
CA ASP A 245 2.13 11.28 -6.02
C ASP A 245 3.36 10.75 -6.77
N ALA A 246 4.43 10.36 -6.07
CA ALA A 246 5.58 9.73 -6.71
C ALA A 246 5.23 8.34 -7.27
N TRP A 247 4.35 7.59 -6.60
CA TRP A 247 3.83 6.32 -7.11
C TRP A 247 2.93 6.54 -8.32
N LYS A 248 2.09 7.58 -8.31
CA LYS A 248 1.26 7.97 -9.46
C LYS A 248 2.13 8.24 -10.68
N ASP A 249 3.16 9.06 -10.51
CA ASP A 249 4.07 9.42 -11.60
C ASP A 249 4.83 8.20 -12.12
N PHE A 250 5.32 7.35 -11.22
CA PHE A 250 6.02 6.11 -11.57
C PHE A 250 5.13 5.17 -12.39
N PHE A 251 3.91 4.88 -11.93
CA PHE A 251 2.99 3.98 -12.63
C PHE A 251 2.49 4.56 -13.97
N LYS A 252 2.30 5.89 -14.07
CA LYS A 252 1.97 6.56 -15.33
C LYS A 252 3.07 6.38 -16.38
N ILE A 253 4.32 6.65 -16.00
CA ILE A 253 5.49 6.44 -16.87
C ILE A 253 5.57 4.99 -17.36
N HIS A 254 5.10 4.06 -16.52
CA HIS A 254 5.08 2.64 -16.82
C HIS A 254 3.81 2.17 -17.54
N ASN A 255 2.90 3.04 -18.00
CA ASN A 255 1.66 2.66 -18.70
C ASN A 255 0.74 1.74 -17.86
N ILE A 256 0.67 1.94 -16.55
CA ILE A 256 -0.32 1.30 -15.68
C ILE A 256 -1.55 2.21 -15.60
N ASN A 257 -2.74 1.62 -15.76
CA ASN A 257 -4.01 2.29 -15.54
C ASN A 257 -4.26 2.44 -14.04
N ILE A 258 -4.23 3.69 -13.58
CA ILE A 258 -4.30 4.04 -12.16
C ILE A 258 -5.73 4.35 -11.76
N ASP A 259 -6.12 3.79 -10.63
CA ASP A 259 -7.28 4.19 -9.87
C ASP A 259 -6.83 4.90 -8.58
N ILE A 260 -7.48 6.02 -8.25
CA ILE A 260 -7.03 6.93 -7.19
C ILE A 260 -7.16 6.28 -5.81
N ASP A 261 -8.25 5.55 -5.59
CA ASP A 261 -8.50 4.90 -4.30
C ASP A 261 -7.54 3.71 -4.14
N ALA A 262 -7.43 2.85 -5.17
CA ALA A 262 -6.49 1.72 -5.13
C ALA A 262 -5.04 2.16 -4.93
N ILE A 263 -4.54 3.20 -5.61
CA ILE A 263 -3.14 3.62 -5.44
C ILE A 263 -2.86 4.18 -4.05
N SER A 264 -3.84 4.86 -3.45
CA SER A 264 -3.73 5.39 -2.09
C SER A 264 -3.65 4.24 -1.09
N GLU A 265 -4.55 3.25 -1.20
CA GLU A 265 -4.57 2.06 -0.34
C GLU A 265 -3.27 1.25 -0.47
N ILE A 266 -2.78 1.04 -1.69
CA ILE A 266 -1.53 0.32 -1.94
C ILE A 266 -0.34 1.09 -1.32
N ASN A 267 -0.22 2.39 -1.59
CA ASN A 267 0.89 3.19 -1.06
C ASN A 267 0.93 3.14 0.47
N GLN A 268 -0.24 3.18 1.11
CA GLN A 268 -0.38 3.05 2.56
C GLN A 268 0.03 1.65 3.05
N ALA A 269 -0.47 0.58 2.41
CA ALA A 269 -0.19 -0.80 2.79
C ALA A 269 1.31 -1.13 2.76
N TYR A 270 2.01 -0.64 1.73
CA TYR A 270 3.45 -0.83 1.55
C TYR A 270 4.30 0.32 2.12
N GLY A 271 3.72 1.31 2.79
CA GLY A 271 4.45 2.39 3.45
C GLY A 271 5.26 3.29 2.51
N GLY A 272 4.86 3.41 1.24
CA GLY A 272 5.63 4.14 0.23
C GLY A 272 6.95 3.48 -0.15
N ASN A 273 7.11 2.17 0.09
CA ASN A 273 8.35 1.44 -0.21
C ASN A 273 8.65 1.37 -1.72
N ALA A 274 9.79 1.92 -2.13
CA ALA A 274 10.17 2.02 -3.54
C ALA A 274 10.46 0.64 -4.19
N GLU A 275 11.05 -0.29 -3.45
CA GLU A 275 11.29 -1.65 -3.94
C GLU A 275 9.98 -2.41 -4.14
N ALA A 276 9.05 -2.30 -3.19
CA ALA A 276 7.71 -2.90 -3.33
C ALA A 276 6.99 -2.33 -4.57
N MET A 277 6.96 -1.00 -4.72
CA MET A 277 6.41 -0.33 -5.91
C MET A 277 7.01 -0.87 -7.22
N SER A 278 8.33 -1.03 -7.27
CA SER A 278 9.02 -1.53 -8.46
C SER A 278 8.72 -3.00 -8.75
N LEU A 279 8.62 -3.85 -7.73
CA LEU A 279 8.28 -5.27 -7.88
C LEU A 279 6.84 -5.43 -8.36
N MET A 280 5.91 -4.72 -7.72
CA MET A 280 4.50 -4.73 -8.10
C MET A 280 4.26 -4.25 -9.53
N CYS A 281 5.05 -3.27 -10.02
CA CYS A 281 4.93 -2.80 -11.39
C CYS A 281 5.09 -3.92 -12.43
N ALA A 282 5.96 -4.91 -12.17
CA ALA A 282 6.12 -6.05 -13.06
C ALA A 282 4.87 -6.95 -13.01
N ASP A 283 4.35 -7.20 -11.81
CA ASP A 283 3.20 -8.09 -11.58
C ASP A 283 1.90 -7.48 -12.15
N ILE A 284 1.69 -6.16 -11.99
CA ILE A 284 0.53 -5.44 -12.55
C ILE A 284 0.57 -5.40 -14.09
N LYS A 285 1.77 -5.40 -14.69
CA LYS A 285 1.93 -5.42 -16.15
C LYS A 285 1.74 -6.80 -16.77
N ASP A 286 1.72 -7.85 -15.96
CA ASP A 286 1.61 -9.20 -16.46
C ASP A 286 0.29 -9.41 -17.23
N VAL A 287 0.24 -10.46 -18.04
CA VAL A 287 -0.85 -10.80 -18.96
C VAL A 287 -2.19 -10.91 -18.24
N GLU A 288 -2.18 -11.26 -16.95
CA GLU A 288 -3.37 -11.35 -16.12
C GLU A 288 -4.06 -9.98 -15.91
N PHE A 289 -3.31 -8.95 -15.53
CA PHE A 289 -3.89 -7.65 -15.17
C PHE A 289 -3.78 -6.61 -16.28
N LYS A 290 -2.86 -6.78 -17.23
CA LYS A 290 -2.68 -5.90 -18.39
C LYS A 290 -2.57 -4.41 -18.01
N GLY A 291 -1.91 -4.13 -16.89
CA GLY A 291 -1.77 -2.77 -16.37
C GLY A 291 -2.95 -2.26 -15.54
N ASN A 292 -3.95 -3.07 -15.19
CA ASN A 292 -5.08 -2.63 -14.37
C ASN A 292 -4.77 -2.70 -12.87
N LEU A 293 -4.52 -1.54 -12.24
CA LEU A 293 -4.18 -1.44 -10.83
C LEU A 293 -5.30 -1.91 -9.89
N SER A 294 -6.55 -1.50 -10.15
CA SER A 294 -7.70 -1.87 -9.31
C SER A 294 -7.92 -3.37 -9.33
N ALA A 295 -7.83 -4.01 -10.49
CA ALA A 295 -8.00 -5.46 -10.62
C ALA A 295 -6.92 -6.23 -9.84
N TYR A 296 -5.66 -5.80 -9.95
CA TYR A 296 -4.56 -6.35 -9.17
C TYR A 296 -4.83 -6.20 -7.66
N TRP A 297 -5.18 -4.99 -7.23
CA TRP A 297 -5.40 -4.71 -5.81
C TRP A 297 -6.58 -5.49 -5.23
N GLN A 298 -7.71 -5.56 -5.94
CA GLN A 298 -8.86 -6.33 -5.46
C GLN A 298 -8.55 -7.81 -5.26
N LYS A 299 -7.69 -8.39 -6.10
CA LYS A 299 -7.28 -9.79 -5.98
C LYS A 299 -6.29 -10.01 -4.84
N TYR A 300 -5.36 -9.10 -4.62
CA TYR A 300 -4.18 -9.32 -3.77
C TYR A 300 -4.08 -8.46 -2.51
N LYS A 301 -5.04 -7.58 -2.23
CA LYS A 301 -5.05 -6.73 -1.02
C LYS A 301 -4.93 -7.48 0.31
N ASN A 302 -5.29 -8.77 0.34
CA ASN A 302 -5.23 -9.61 1.53
C ASN A 302 -3.95 -10.47 1.61
N ASP A 303 -3.08 -10.41 0.59
CA ASP A 303 -1.82 -11.15 0.56
C ASP A 303 -0.72 -10.26 -0.05
N LEU A 304 -0.07 -9.47 0.81
CA LEU A 304 0.90 -8.46 0.41
C LEU A 304 2.30 -9.03 0.15
N LEU A 305 2.56 -10.28 0.56
CA LEU A 305 3.85 -10.95 0.49
C LEU A 305 3.95 -11.97 -0.67
N LEU A 306 3.02 -11.96 -1.62
CA LEU A 306 3.04 -12.82 -2.81
C LEU A 306 4.35 -12.78 -3.59
N ASN A 307 4.98 -11.61 -3.65
CA ASN A 307 6.25 -11.47 -4.35
C ASN A 307 7.37 -12.07 -3.50
N ALA A 308 7.87 -13.23 -3.90
CA ALA A 308 8.90 -13.97 -3.18
C ALA A 308 10.17 -13.13 -2.88
N LYS A 309 10.51 -12.11 -3.68
CA LYS A 309 11.64 -11.22 -3.36
C LYS A 309 11.33 -10.35 -2.16
N LEU A 310 10.14 -9.74 -2.12
CA LEU A 310 9.69 -8.91 -1.01
C LEU A 310 9.55 -9.74 0.27
N GLU A 311 8.92 -10.91 0.16
CA GLU A 311 8.80 -11.89 1.25
C GLU A 311 10.16 -12.23 1.86
N ASN A 312 11.14 -12.60 1.02
CA ASN A 312 12.49 -12.89 1.48
C ASN A 312 13.19 -11.69 2.14
N LEU A 313 12.94 -10.46 1.67
CA LEU A 313 13.49 -9.26 2.29
C LEU A 313 12.94 -9.05 3.70
N VAL A 314 11.64 -9.28 3.90
CA VAL A 314 10.96 -9.17 5.19
C VAL A 314 11.40 -10.29 6.13
N LYS A 315 11.38 -11.55 5.68
CA LYS A 315 11.84 -12.72 6.44
C LYS A 315 13.24 -12.55 7.01
N ARG A 316 14.17 -12.06 6.19
CA ARG A 316 15.55 -11.78 6.65
C ARG A 316 15.62 -10.78 7.80
N GLN A 317 14.68 -9.83 7.90
CA GLN A 317 14.65 -8.89 9.02
C GLN A 317 14.19 -9.58 10.30
N PHE A 318 13.14 -10.38 10.22
CA PHE A 318 12.69 -11.17 11.35
C PHE A 318 13.76 -12.17 11.81
N ASP A 319 14.50 -12.78 10.88
CA ASP A 319 15.58 -13.70 11.22
C ASP A 319 16.80 -13.00 11.84
N LYS A 320 17.08 -11.76 11.44
CA LYS A 320 18.12 -10.95 12.08
C LYS A 320 17.72 -10.58 13.52
N ILE A 321 16.54 -10.02 13.73
CA ILE A 321 16.12 -9.65 15.10
C ILE A 321 15.96 -10.89 16.00
N LYS A 322 15.49 -12.03 15.47
CA LYS A 322 15.43 -13.28 16.23
C LYS A 322 16.80 -13.71 16.77
N ARG A 323 17.86 -13.49 16.00
CA ARG A 323 19.25 -13.78 16.41
C ARG A 323 19.79 -12.74 17.37
N ASP A 324 19.53 -11.46 17.10
CA ASP A 324 20.12 -10.36 17.84
C ASP A 324 19.42 -10.08 19.19
N ASN A 325 18.09 -10.24 19.25
CA ASN A 325 17.27 -9.95 20.42
C ASN A 325 15.97 -10.78 20.43
N ALA A 326 15.98 -11.90 21.15
CA ALA A 326 14.84 -12.82 21.22
C ALA A 326 13.56 -12.19 21.80
N GLN A 327 13.67 -11.26 22.76
CA GLN A 327 12.50 -10.61 23.37
C GLN A 327 11.87 -9.57 22.45
N ALA A 328 12.69 -8.74 21.79
CA ALA A 328 12.18 -7.81 20.77
C ALA A 328 11.58 -8.57 19.58
N TYR A 329 12.15 -9.72 19.19
CA TYR A 329 11.55 -10.59 18.19
C TYR A 329 10.16 -11.11 18.61
N LYS A 330 10.02 -11.62 19.85
CA LYS A 330 8.71 -12.04 20.37
C LYS A 330 7.71 -10.89 20.32
N LEU A 331 8.11 -9.71 20.78
CA LEU A 331 7.27 -8.51 20.70
C LEU A 331 6.83 -8.20 19.27
N LEU A 332 7.75 -8.24 18.30
CA LEU A 332 7.45 -8.00 16.90
C LEU A 332 6.41 -8.98 16.36
N CYS A 333 6.52 -10.27 16.69
CA CYS A 333 5.51 -11.27 16.32
C CYS A 333 4.16 -10.98 17.01
N ARG A 334 4.16 -10.71 18.32
CA ARG A 334 2.95 -10.44 19.10
C ARG A 334 2.20 -9.19 18.61
N LEU A 335 2.92 -8.15 18.18
CA LEU A 335 2.35 -6.96 17.54
C LEU A 335 1.56 -7.27 16.26
N GLY A 336 1.72 -8.47 15.68
CA GLY A 336 0.91 -8.96 14.57
C GLY A 336 -0.58 -9.10 14.89
N CYS A 337 -0.95 -9.26 16.17
CA CYS A 337 -2.36 -9.41 16.57
C CYS A 337 -3.18 -8.12 16.38
N TYR A 338 -2.54 -6.94 16.40
CA TYR A 338 -3.22 -5.66 16.20
C TYR A 338 -3.54 -5.39 14.73
N ARG A 339 -4.72 -4.83 14.45
CA ARG A 339 -5.17 -4.48 13.10
C ARG A 339 -5.07 -2.97 12.85
N TYR A 340 -3.91 -2.53 12.34
CA TYR A 340 -3.60 -1.10 12.15
C TYR A 340 -4.49 -0.38 11.13
N GLN A 341 -5.19 -1.13 10.27
CA GLN A 341 -6.22 -0.59 9.37
C GLN A 341 -7.46 -0.04 10.11
N TYR A 342 -7.69 -0.46 11.36
CA TYR A 342 -8.85 -0.06 12.16
C TYR A 342 -8.44 0.78 13.37
N ILE A 343 -7.37 0.39 14.06
CA ILE A 343 -6.75 1.21 15.11
C ILE A 343 -5.38 1.64 14.60
N SER A 344 -5.35 2.82 13.98
CA SER A 344 -4.15 3.34 13.31
C SER A 344 -2.99 3.62 14.26
N LEU A 345 -3.26 3.83 15.54
CA LEU A 345 -2.26 4.14 16.57
C LEU A 345 -2.57 3.38 17.86
N ILE A 346 -1.61 2.57 18.30
CA ILE A 346 -1.62 1.91 19.61
C ILE A 346 -0.78 2.76 20.58
N SER A 347 -1.14 2.85 21.86
CA SER A 347 -0.34 3.58 22.85
C SER A 347 0.84 2.75 23.39
N GLU A 348 1.72 3.33 24.20
CA GLU A 348 2.83 2.59 24.81
C GLU A 348 2.31 1.47 25.74
N GLU A 349 1.25 1.75 26.49
CA GLU A 349 0.58 0.79 27.37
C GLU A 349 0.01 -0.40 26.57
N GLY A 350 -0.54 -0.13 25.38
CA GLY A 350 -1.03 -1.17 24.47
C GLY A 350 0.06 -2.06 23.90
N ILE A 351 1.31 -1.58 23.85
CA ILE A 351 2.45 -2.45 23.52
C ILE A 351 2.96 -3.18 24.76
N PHE A 352 2.97 -2.51 25.92
CA PHE A 352 3.43 -3.10 27.18
C PHE A 352 2.60 -4.31 27.60
N CYS A 353 1.30 -4.36 27.28
CA CYS A 353 0.48 -5.53 27.56
C CYS A 353 0.94 -6.78 26.79
N LEU A 354 1.53 -6.62 25.60
CA LEU A 354 2.10 -7.73 24.82
C LEU A 354 3.46 -8.23 25.35
N LEU A 355 4.01 -7.56 26.36
CA LEU A 355 5.21 -7.96 27.09
C LEU A 355 4.82 -8.49 28.47
N TRP A 356 3.82 -9.36 28.55
CA TRP A 356 3.31 -9.93 29.79
C TRP A 356 4.35 -10.78 30.54
N ASP A 357 5.33 -11.32 29.82
CA ASP A 357 6.45 -12.11 30.33
C ASP A 357 7.66 -11.27 30.75
N GLU A 358 7.61 -9.94 30.58
CA GLU A 358 8.60 -9.00 31.11
C GLU A 358 7.96 -8.15 32.21
N GLN A 359 8.59 -8.06 33.38
CA GLN A 359 8.09 -7.25 34.49
C GLN A 359 8.81 -5.90 34.57
N ASN A 360 10.03 -5.82 34.03
CA ASN A 360 10.84 -4.62 34.07
C ASN A 360 10.43 -3.64 32.96
N GLU A 361 9.78 -2.53 33.32
CA GLU A 361 9.41 -1.49 32.35
C GLU A 361 10.60 -0.92 31.57
N ARG A 362 11.78 -0.85 32.17
CA ARG A 362 12.98 -0.35 31.47
C ARG A 362 13.36 -1.29 30.33
N ASP A 363 13.24 -2.60 30.55
CA ASP A 363 13.50 -3.60 29.52
C ASP A 363 12.41 -3.60 28.46
N LYS A 364 11.13 -3.41 28.84
CA LYS A 364 10.04 -3.19 27.87
C LYS A 364 10.33 -2.02 26.92
N ARG A 365 10.67 -0.86 27.49
CA ARG A 365 11.05 0.33 26.70
C ARG A 365 12.27 0.08 25.82
N ARG A 366 13.23 -0.73 26.29
CA ARG A 366 14.41 -1.11 25.52
C ARG A 366 14.05 -1.98 24.31
N PHE A 367 13.16 -2.97 24.47
CA PHE A 367 12.72 -3.83 23.35
C PHE A 367 11.96 -3.03 22.30
N ILE A 368 11.08 -2.13 22.74
CA ILE A 368 10.36 -1.21 21.86
C ILE A 368 11.33 -0.29 21.09
N ARG A 369 12.34 0.25 21.78
CA ARG A 369 13.37 1.08 21.15
C ARG A 369 14.18 0.29 20.13
N ASP A 370 14.47 -0.98 20.38
CA ASP A 370 15.17 -1.84 19.42
C ASP A 370 14.37 -2.02 18.13
N LEU A 371 13.05 -2.27 18.23
CA LEU A 371 12.15 -2.31 17.06
C LEU A 371 12.10 -0.97 16.30
N LYS A 372 12.09 0.15 17.02
CA LYS A 372 12.18 1.50 16.44
C LYS A 372 13.45 1.69 15.64
N ASN A 373 14.57 1.36 16.28
CA ASN A 373 15.89 1.57 15.72
C ASN A 373 16.10 0.75 14.46
N ARG A 374 15.51 -0.44 14.37
CA ARG A 374 15.56 -1.30 13.18
C ARG A 374 14.60 -0.90 12.07
N ALA A 375 13.78 0.13 12.29
CA ALA A 375 12.73 0.57 11.38
C ALA A 375 11.80 -0.59 10.96
N LEU A 376 11.44 -1.45 11.91
CA LEU A 376 10.48 -2.55 11.71
C LEU A 376 9.07 -2.18 12.19
N VAL A 377 8.99 -1.17 13.06
CA VAL A 377 7.75 -0.58 13.55
C VAL A 377 7.87 0.92 13.37
N LYS A 378 6.78 1.61 13.05
CA LYS A 378 6.74 3.06 12.93
C LYS A 378 6.15 3.69 14.19
N PHE A 379 6.60 4.92 14.44
CA PHE A 379 6.37 5.65 15.67
C PHE A 379 5.95 7.07 15.31
N SER A 380 4.92 7.56 15.96
CA SER A 380 4.56 8.97 16.00
C SER A 380 4.60 9.46 17.45
N SER A 381 4.46 10.77 17.66
CA SER A 381 4.23 11.33 19.01
C SER A 381 2.95 10.83 19.66
N GLU A 382 2.00 10.34 18.86
CA GLU A 382 0.65 9.94 19.29
C GLU A 382 0.47 8.43 19.45
N GLY A 383 1.47 7.63 19.08
CA GLY A 383 1.43 6.17 19.21
C GLY A 383 2.20 5.41 18.14
N TYR A 384 1.98 4.10 18.13
CA TYR A 384 2.73 3.11 17.38
C TYR A 384 1.89 2.49 16.29
N TYR A 385 2.49 2.24 15.12
CA TYR A 385 1.85 1.54 14.02
C TYR A 385 2.85 0.67 13.25
N SER A 386 2.36 -0.41 12.65
CA SER A 386 3.17 -1.29 11.80
C SER A 386 2.68 -1.27 10.36
N HIS A 387 3.59 -1.45 9.41
CA HIS A 387 3.20 -1.67 8.03
C HIS A 387 2.53 -3.02 7.86
N GLU A 388 1.50 -3.06 7.02
CA GLU A 388 0.69 -4.27 6.82
C GLU A 388 1.53 -5.44 6.33
N VAL A 389 2.58 -5.15 5.54
CA VAL A 389 3.60 -6.12 5.09
C VAL A 389 4.37 -6.76 6.26
N ILE A 390 4.79 -5.97 7.25
CA ILE A 390 5.49 -6.47 8.43
C ILE A 390 4.52 -7.25 9.32
N ARG A 391 3.30 -6.75 9.47
CA ARG A 391 2.24 -7.40 10.24
C ARG A 391 1.89 -8.78 9.67
N GLN A 392 1.80 -8.93 8.35
CA GLN A 392 1.49 -10.22 7.72
C GLN A 392 2.53 -11.30 8.11
N GLU A 393 3.83 -11.01 7.98
CA GLU A 393 4.89 -11.93 8.44
C GLU A 393 4.84 -12.16 9.96
N ALA A 394 4.55 -11.11 10.75
CA ALA A 394 4.40 -11.24 12.20
C ALA A 394 3.27 -12.22 12.58
N ILE A 395 2.12 -12.16 11.89
CA ILE A 395 1.00 -13.08 12.06
C ILE A 395 1.42 -14.51 11.73
N GLU A 396 2.08 -14.73 10.59
CA GLU A 396 2.56 -16.06 10.20
C GLU A 396 3.47 -16.66 11.26
N ARG A 397 4.39 -15.88 11.82
CA ARG A 397 5.29 -16.36 12.88
C ARG A 397 4.61 -16.52 14.23
N LEU A 398 3.65 -15.66 14.57
CA LEU A 398 2.90 -15.74 15.82
C LEU A 398 1.99 -16.96 15.86
N LYS A 399 1.38 -17.34 14.73
CA LYS A 399 0.55 -18.56 14.62
C LYS A 399 1.34 -19.85 14.86
N LEU A 400 2.66 -19.81 14.72
CA LEU A 400 3.56 -20.94 15.00
C LEU A 400 3.98 -21.04 16.47
N THR A 401 3.51 -20.13 17.34
CA THR A 401 3.82 -20.13 18.76
C THR A 401 2.57 -20.28 19.62
N ASP A 402 2.76 -20.66 20.88
CA ASP A 402 1.68 -20.69 21.87
C ASP A 402 1.21 -19.29 22.31
N ASP A 403 1.89 -18.23 21.83
CA ASP A 403 1.59 -16.85 22.18
C ASP A 403 0.38 -16.28 21.42
N TRP A 404 -0.15 -16.95 20.38
CA TRP A 404 -1.30 -16.44 19.59
C TRP A 404 -2.48 -16.07 20.48
N LYS A 405 -3.02 -17.04 21.22
CA LYS A 405 -4.18 -16.82 22.10
C LYS A 405 -3.87 -15.77 23.17
N LYS A 406 -2.69 -15.83 23.78
CA LYS A 406 -2.30 -14.90 24.84
C LYS A 406 -2.17 -13.46 24.33
N SER A 407 -1.61 -13.27 23.13
CA SER A 407 -1.51 -11.96 22.48
C SER A 407 -2.87 -11.35 22.23
N HIS A 408 -3.83 -12.14 21.74
CA HIS A 408 -5.20 -11.67 21.55
C HIS A 408 -5.92 -11.39 22.88
N ALA A 409 -5.69 -12.19 23.92
CA ALA A 409 -6.22 -11.92 25.25
C ALA A 409 -5.71 -10.59 25.82
N GLU A 410 -4.40 -10.37 25.84
CA GLU A 410 -3.80 -9.14 26.38
C GLU A 410 -4.19 -7.90 25.58
N ALA A 411 -4.22 -7.99 24.25
CA ALA A 411 -4.69 -6.91 23.38
C ALA A 411 -6.17 -6.60 23.62
N GLY A 412 -7.02 -7.63 23.72
CA GLY A 412 -8.45 -7.46 24.01
C GLY A 412 -8.73 -6.84 25.38
N ILE A 413 -7.96 -7.25 26.41
CA ILE A 413 -8.02 -6.68 27.76
C ILE A 413 -7.56 -5.22 27.75
N PHE A 414 -6.48 -4.90 27.05
CA PHE A 414 -6.05 -3.50 26.94
C PHE A 414 -7.11 -2.64 26.25
N LEU A 415 -7.61 -3.08 25.10
CA LEU A 415 -8.59 -2.34 24.32
C LEU A 415 -9.91 -2.16 25.08
N SER A 416 -10.33 -3.14 25.89
CA SER A 416 -11.52 -3.00 26.72
C SER A 416 -11.40 -1.88 27.75
N THR A 417 -10.21 -1.61 28.27
CA THR A 417 -10.00 -0.48 29.20
C THR A 417 -10.21 0.89 28.55
N LEU A 418 -10.15 0.96 27.22
CA LEU A 418 -10.36 2.19 26.46
C LEU A 418 -11.84 2.47 26.17
N ILE A 419 -12.72 1.49 26.42
CA ILE A 419 -14.15 1.63 26.23
C ILE A 419 -14.74 2.39 27.41
N SER A 420 -15.37 3.54 27.13
CA SER A 420 -16.05 4.30 28.18
C SER A 420 -17.35 3.59 28.61
N ASN A 421 -17.67 3.57 29.91
CA ASN A 421 -18.96 3.06 30.42
C ASN A 421 -20.19 3.76 29.81
N ASN A 422 -20.00 4.96 29.25
CA ASN A 422 -21.03 5.76 28.60
C ASN A 422 -20.75 5.85 27.09
N CYS A 423 -20.71 4.72 26.37
CA CYS A 423 -20.62 4.76 24.91
C CYS A 423 -21.76 5.61 24.36
N GLN A 424 -21.45 6.85 23.99
CA GLN A 424 -22.38 7.73 23.34
C GLN A 424 -22.65 7.14 21.96
N THR A 425 -23.91 6.78 21.73
CA THR A 425 -24.43 6.17 20.49
C THR A 425 -24.29 7.12 19.30
N ILE A 426 -24.90 6.82 18.15
CA ILE A 426 -24.96 7.74 16.99
C ILE A 426 -25.82 8.99 17.28
N ILE A 427 -26.67 8.93 18.30
CA ILE A 427 -27.61 9.98 18.71
C ILE A 427 -26.98 11.38 18.86
N PRO A 428 -25.80 11.57 19.49
CA PRO A 428 -25.16 12.86 19.58
C PRO A 428 -24.52 13.34 18.27
N LYS A 429 -24.31 12.47 17.26
CA LYS A 429 -23.82 12.88 15.92
C LYS A 429 -24.93 13.55 15.10
N ILE A 430 -26.19 13.20 15.36
CA ILE A 430 -27.34 13.81 14.70
C ILE A 430 -27.82 14.95 15.60
N ALA A 431 -27.47 16.19 15.24
CA ALA A 431 -28.01 17.34 15.94
C ALA A 431 -29.54 17.40 15.73
N PHE A 432 -30.30 17.43 16.81
CA PHE A 432 -31.73 17.74 16.74
C PHE A 432 -31.91 19.20 17.10
N THR A 433 -32.34 20.00 16.12
CA THR A 433 -32.68 21.41 16.30
C THR A 433 -34.12 21.58 15.85
N GLU A 434 -34.97 22.07 16.75
CA GLU A 434 -36.37 22.34 16.44
C GLU A 434 -36.47 23.65 15.63
N VAL A 435 -37.10 23.57 14.47
CA VAL A 435 -37.47 24.73 13.64
C VAL A 435 -38.98 24.82 13.56
N ASN A 436 -39.50 26.05 13.48
CA ASN A 436 -40.94 26.32 13.54
C ASN A 436 -41.71 25.85 12.30
N ASN A 437 -41.02 25.46 11.22
CA ASN A 437 -41.60 25.02 9.96
C ASN A 437 -41.30 23.53 9.72
N THR A 438 -42.34 22.73 9.49
CA THR A 438 -42.25 21.28 9.23
C THR A 438 -41.36 20.97 8.03
N GLN A 439 -41.41 21.78 6.97
CA GLN A 439 -40.59 21.56 5.78
C GLN A 439 -39.11 21.89 6.05
N GLU A 440 -38.81 22.98 6.77
CA GLU A 440 -37.44 23.31 7.16
C GLU A 440 -36.85 22.26 8.12
N GLN A 441 -37.67 21.73 9.04
CA GLN A 441 -37.28 20.63 9.92
C GLN A 441 -36.86 19.38 9.14
N ILE A 442 -37.58 19.09 8.06
CA ILE A 442 -37.29 17.98 7.16
C ILE A 442 -35.91 18.18 6.50
N TYR A 443 -35.66 19.34 5.89
CA TYR A 443 -34.35 19.67 5.30
C TYR A 443 -33.20 19.56 6.30
N LEU A 444 -33.38 20.13 7.49
CA LEU A 444 -32.37 20.13 8.54
C LEU A 444 -32.06 18.71 9.04
N ASN A 445 -33.06 17.85 9.19
CA ASN A 445 -32.87 16.46 9.60
C ASN A 445 -31.98 15.69 8.62
N ILE A 446 -32.14 15.92 7.31
CA ILE A 446 -31.29 15.26 6.32
C ILE A 446 -29.91 15.87 6.20
N GLU A 447 -29.75 17.17 6.36
CA GLU A 447 -28.41 17.77 6.48
C GLU A 447 -27.65 17.23 7.69
N ASN A 448 -28.33 17.06 8.82
CA ASN A 448 -27.75 16.47 10.02
C ASN A 448 -27.42 14.98 9.80
N ALA A 449 -28.28 14.24 9.10
CA ALA A 449 -28.02 12.85 8.75
C ALA A 449 -26.86 12.69 7.73
N GLU A 450 -26.75 13.56 6.73
CA GLU A 450 -25.61 13.63 5.81
C GLU A 450 -24.31 13.93 6.55
N THR A 451 -24.36 14.83 7.53
CA THR A 451 -23.22 15.17 8.38
C THR A 451 -22.81 13.96 9.24
N ALA A 452 -23.78 13.27 9.82
CA ALA A 452 -23.55 12.07 10.63
C ALA A 452 -22.96 10.92 9.79
N VAL A 453 -23.44 10.70 8.56
CA VAL A 453 -22.89 9.68 7.64
C VAL A 453 -21.45 9.97 7.23
N LYS A 454 -21.10 11.25 7.02
CA LYS A 454 -19.72 11.65 6.69
C LYS A 454 -18.75 11.37 7.83
N GLN A 455 -19.26 11.33 9.07
CA GLN A 455 -18.50 10.90 10.23
C GLN A 455 -18.52 9.36 10.24
N ASN A 456 -17.42 8.73 9.82
CA ASN A 456 -17.22 7.28 9.91
C ASN A 456 -17.50 6.73 11.33
N LEU A 457 -17.34 5.40 11.52
CA LEU A 457 -17.36 4.80 12.86
C LEU A 457 -16.47 5.60 13.82
N SER A 458 -17.03 5.94 14.98
CA SER A 458 -16.30 6.63 16.04
C SER A 458 -15.17 5.75 16.56
N LYS A 459 -14.26 6.39 17.31
CA LYS A 459 -13.17 5.68 17.98
C LYS A 459 -13.68 4.58 18.93
N GLN A 460 -14.76 4.85 19.67
CA GLN A 460 -15.38 3.88 20.59
C GLN A 460 -16.03 2.71 19.85
N GLU A 461 -16.80 2.99 18.79
CA GLU A 461 -17.38 1.96 17.92
C GLU A 461 -16.29 1.06 17.33
N THR A 462 -15.18 1.65 16.87
CA THR A 462 -14.07 0.89 16.28
C THR A 462 -13.34 0.03 17.32
N ILE A 463 -13.07 0.56 18.51
CA ILE A 463 -12.43 -0.20 19.60
C ILE A 463 -13.30 -1.38 20.03
N ALA A 464 -14.62 -1.20 20.16
CA ALA A 464 -15.53 -2.29 20.53
C ALA A 464 -15.48 -3.45 19.53
N LEU A 465 -15.44 -3.14 18.23
CA LEU A 465 -15.32 -4.16 17.17
C LEU A 465 -13.95 -4.86 17.19
N GLU A 466 -12.87 -4.16 17.54
CA GLU A 466 -11.58 -4.81 17.76
C GLU A 466 -11.58 -5.73 18.98
N VAL A 467 -12.24 -5.35 20.08
CA VAL A 467 -12.36 -6.24 21.24
C VAL A 467 -13.08 -7.53 20.85
N VAL A 468 -14.20 -7.45 20.12
CA VAL A 468 -14.89 -8.65 19.60
C VAL A 468 -13.94 -9.52 18.76
N TYR A 469 -13.20 -8.91 17.84
CA TYR A 469 -12.21 -9.62 17.04
C TYR A 469 -11.17 -10.37 17.89
N HIS A 470 -10.59 -9.69 18.88
CA HIS A 470 -9.60 -10.33 19.77
C HIS A 470 -10.20 -11.45 20.62
N VAL A 471 -11.44 -11.31 21.07
CA VAL A 471 -12.15 -12.36 21.81
C VAL A 471 -12.41 -13.57 20.89
N MET A 472 -12.85 -13.35 19.65
CA MET A 472 -13.04 -14.43 18.68
C MET A 472 -11.76 -15.22 18.44
N GLU A 473 -10.63 -14.53 18.24
CA GLU A 473 -9.31 -15.16 18.03
C GLU A 473 -8.81 -15.90 19.28
N PHE A 474 -9.13 -15.42 20.48
CA PHE A 474 -8.80 -16.11 21.74
C PHE A 474 -9.55 -17.43 21.89
N TYR A 475 -10.85 -17.44 21.63
CA TYR A 475 -11.68 -18.65 21.68
C TYR A 475 -11.46 -19.55 20.46
N GLY A 476 -10.93 -19.00 19.35
CA GLY A 476 -10.70 -19.73 18.10
C GLY A 476 -11.97 -19.93 17.29
N VAL A 477 -12.93 -19.02 17.41
CA VAL A 477 -14.21 -19.05 16.70
C VAL A 477 -14.18 -18.21 15.44
N GLY A 478 -14.89 -18.66 14.41
CA GLY A 478 -14.87 -18.08 13.07
C GLY A 478 -15.76 -16.86 12.94
N CYS A 479 -16.86 -16.78 13.70
CA CYS A 479 -17.85 -15.70 13.67
C CYS A 479 -18.39 -15.35 15.06
N PHE A 480 -19.14 -14.25 15.15
CA PHE A 480 -19.73 -13.80 16.41
C PHE A 480 -20.90 -14.68 16.86
N GLU A 481 -21.62 -15.35 15.95
CA GLU A 481 -22.65 -16.33 16.32
C GLU A 481 -22.09 -17.51 17.10
N GLU A 482 -20.93 -18.02 16.68
CA GLU A 482 -20.20 -19.07 17.40
C GLU A 482 -19.73 -18.56 18.76
N LEU A 483 -19.20 -17.34 18.81
CA LEU A 483 -18.73 -16.75 20.06
C LEU A 483 -19.84 -16.64 21.12
N ARG A 484 -21.06 -16.29 20.71
CA ARG A 484 -22.22 -16.20 21.62
C ARG A 484 -22.64 -17.55 22.20
N GLN A 485 -22.26 -18.64 21.56
CA GLN A 485 -22.56 -19.99 22.02
C GLN A 485 -21.48 -20.53 22.96
N GLU A 486 -20.34 -19.83 23.09
CA GLU A 486 -19.27 -20.23 24.00
C GLU A 486 -19.71 -20.14 25.47
N PRO A 487 -19.76 -21.26 26.22
CA PRO A 487 -20.32 -21.27 27.57
C PRO A 487 -19.62 -20.30 28.54
N LYS A 488 -18.31 -20.10 28.37
CA LYS A 488 -17.51 -19.18 29.20
C LYS A 488 -17.75 -17.71 28.89
N VAL A 489 -18.39 -17.42 27.76
CA VAL A 489 -18.67 -16.09 27.24
C VAL A 489 -20.11 -15.69 27.56
N LEU A 490 -21.05 -16.63 27.44
CA LEU A 490 -22.49 -16.44 27.63
C LEU A 490 -22.84 -15.70 28.94
N ASP A 491 -22.17 -16.07 30.04
CA ASP A 491 -22.44 -15.53 31.38
C ASP A 491 -21.53 -14.35 31.76
N ASN A 492 -20.66 -13.90 30.86
CA ASN A 492 -19.73 -12.81 31.16
C ASN A 492 -20.43 -11.44 31.02
N PRO A 493 -20.64 -10.66 32.09
CA PRO A 493 -21.38 -9.39 32.03
C PRO A 493 -20.71 -8.35 31.13
N PHE A 494 -19.37 -8.37 31.05
CA PHE A 494 -18.60 -7.48 30.20
C PHE A 494 -18.81 -7.82 28.72
N PHE A 495 -18.79 -9.12 28.37
CA PHE A 495 -19.11 -9.54 27.01
C PHE A 495 -20.55 -9.19 26.66
N LYS A 496 -21.51 -9.37 27.58
CA LYS A 496 -22.91 -8.97 27.36
C LYS A 496 -23.05 -7.48 27.05
N ALA A 497 -22.27 -6.63 27.73
CA ALA A 497 -22.25 -5.20 27.46
C ALA A 497 -21.70 -4.88 26.06
N ILE A 498 -20.62 -5.55 25.63
CA ILE A 498 -20.07 -5.41 24.26
C ILE A 498 -21.06 -5.94 23.22
N GLU A 499 -21.65 -7.11 23.46
CA GLU A 499 -22.64 -7.72 22.58
C GLU A 499 -23.81 -6.76 22.34
N ASN A 500 -24.40 -6.25 23.44
CA ASN A 500 -25.48 -5.26 23.35
C ASN A 500 -25.03 -4.02 22.57
N MET A 501 -23.82 -3.52 22.82
CA MET A 501 -23.28 -2.36 22.12
C MET A 501 -23.14 -2.59 20.61
N VAL A 502 -22.63 -3.75 20.18
CA VAL A 502 -22.48 -4.08 18.76
C VAL A 502 -23.84 -4.22 18.08
N PHE A 503 -24.79 -4.94 18.71
CA PHE A 503 -26.15 -5.07 18.17
C PHE A 503 -26.88 -3.74 18.15
N GLU A 504 -26.76 -2.92 19.20
CA GLU A 504 -27.29 -1.56 19.21
C GLU A 504 -26.72 -0.75 18.04
N TYR A 505 -25.42 -0.80 17.74
CA TYR A 505 -24.89 -0.11 16.57
C TYR A 505 -25.49 -0.60 15.26
N VAL A 506 -25.53 -1.92 15.03
CA VAL A 506 -26.10 -2.49 13.79
C VAL A 506 -27.57 -2.11 13.66
N ASP A 507 -28.38 -2.34 14.70
CA ASP A 507 -29.81 -2.05 14.69
C ASP A 507 -30.07 -0.55 14.52
N TYR A 508 -29.28 0.30 15.17
CA TYR A 508 -29.47 1.75 15.09
C TYR A 508 -29.17 2.28 13.68
N TYR A 509 -28.02 1.92 13.10
CA TYR A 509 -27.71 2.30 11.71
C TYR A 509 -28.72 1.72 10.72
N SER A 510 -29.16 0.46 10.91
CA SER A 510 -30.16 -0.18 10.07
C SER A 510 -31.52 0.51 10.16
N ASN A 511 -32.00 0.79 11.37
CA ASN A 511 -33.28 1.45 11.61
C ASN A 511 -33.28 2.88 11.09
N LEU A 512 -32.18 3.63 11.27
CA LEU A 512 -32.06 4.97 10.73
C LEU A 512 -32.06 4.96 9.20
N GLY A 513 -31.34 4.02 8.59
CA GLY A 513 -31.41 3.76 7.15
C GLY A 513 -32.84 3.49 6.68
N LEU A 514 -33.59 2.63 7.39
CA LEU A 514 -34.99 2.30 7.10
C LEU A 514 -35.93 3.48 7.25
N VAL A 515 -35.78 4.27 8.32
CA VAL A 515 -36.62 5.45 8.58
C VAL A 515 -36.42 6.48 7.48
N ILE A 516 -35.16 6.80 7.13
CA ILE A 516 -34.84 7.76 6.08
C ILE A 516 -35.27 7.23 4.70
N TYR A 517 -35.15 5.92 4.46
CA TYR A 517 -35.67 5.29 3.25
C TYR A 517 -37.18 5.47 3.10
N LYS A 518 -37.94 5.09 4.15
CA LYS A 518 -39.41 5.28 4.16
C LYS A 518 -39.80 6.75 4.04
N PHE A 519 -39.01 7.62 4.64
CA PHE A 519 -39.20 9.07 4.53
C PHE A 519 -38.99 9.57 3.10
N ALA A 520 -37.95 9.09 2.42
CA ALA A 520 -37.72 9.36 0.99
C ALA A 520 -38.94 8.94 0.15
N LEU A 521 -39.46 7.73 0.37
CA LEU A 521 -40.63 7.21 -0.35
C LEU A 521 -41.88 8.09 -0.15
N ASN A 522 -42.07 8.67 1.04
CA ASN A 522 -43.20 9.56 1.29
C ASN A 522 -43.04 10.91 0.57
N ILE A 523 -41.84 11.48 0.52
CA ILE A 523 -41.59 12.74 -0.21
C ILE A 523 -41.67 12.54 -1.72
N GLN A 524 -41.32 11.37 -2.23
CA GLN A 524 -41.56 11.03 -3.63
C GLN A 524 -43.04 11.21 -4.01
N VAL A 525 -43.97 10.82 -3.15
CA VAL A 525 -45.41 10.97 -3.39
C VAL A 525 -45.84 12.44 -3.39
N LEU A 526 -45.27 13.27 -2.51
CA LEU A 526 -45.56 14.70 -2.44
C LEU A 526 -44.97 15.48 -3.62
N GLY A 527 -43.72 15.19 -4.02
CA GLY A 527 -43.10 15.81 -5.20
C GLY A 527 -43.75 15.45 -6.52
N ILE A 528 -44.66 14.48 -6.53
CA ILE A 528 -45.49 14.11 -7.68
C ILE A 528 -46.79 14.94 -7.75
N ILE A 529 -47.23 15.55 -6.64
CA ILE A 529 -48.55 16.20 -6.50
C ILE A 529 -48.33 17.66 -6.08
N ASP A 530 -48.33 18.60 -7.04
CA ASP A 530 -48.55 20.02 -6.71
C ASP A 530 -50.06 20.25 -6.54
N GLU A 531 -50.47 20.72 -5.37
CA GLU A 531 -51.88 20.82 -4.93
C GLU A 531 -52.70 21.90 -5.67
N SER A 532 -52.09 22.74 -6.50
CA SER A 532 -52.82 23.86 -7.12
C SER A 532 -53.55 23.51 -8.42
N GLU A 533 -53.07 22.55 -9.19
CA GLU A 533 -53.71 22.06 -10.41
C GLU A 533 -53.29 20.59 -10.55
N GLY A 534 -54.22 19.64 -10.70
CA GLY A 534 -53.97 18.19 -10.74
C GLY A 534 -53.11 17.67 -11.91
N ASN A 535 -52.00 18.34 -12.21
CA ASN A 535 -50.97 18.03 -13.20
C ASN A 535 -49.66 17.72 -12.48
N PHE A 536 -48.96 16.70 -12.97
CA PHE A 536 -47.62 16.33 -12.52
C PHE A 536 -46.62 17.45 -12.83
N ILE A 537 -46.28 18.28 -11.85
CA ILE A 537 -45.13 19.18 -11.91
C ILE A 537 -44.18 18.74 -10.80
N ALA A 538 -43.12 18.02 -11.18
CA ALA A 538 -42.10 17.61 -10.22
C ALA A 538 -41.43 18.86 -9.63
N SER A 539 -41.69 19.17 -8.37
CA SER A 539 -40.93 20.20 -7.64
C SER A 539 -39.46 19.76 -7.60
N THR A 540 -38.59 20.48 -8.31
CA THR A 540 -37.15 20.14 -8.42
C THR A 540 -36.50 19.98 -7.04
N LYS A 541 -36.98 20.72 -6.03
CA LYS A 541 -36.49 20.66 -4.65
C LYS A 541 -36.88 19.38 -3.92
N GLU A 542 -38.11 18.91 -4.08
CA GLU A 542 -38.57 17.67 -3.44
C GLU A 542 -37.93 16.44 -4.08
N PHE A 543 -37.66 16.51 -5.39
CA PHE A 543 -36.89 15.49 -6.08
C PHE A 543 -35.42 15.44 -5.63
N GLU A 544 -34.75 16.59 -5.53
CA GLU A 544 -33.40 16.68 -4.95
C GLU A 544 -33.37 16.10 -3.53
N TYR A 545 -34.38 16.42 -2.73
CA TYR A 545 -34.51 15.92 -1.38
C TYR A 545 -34.69 14.39 -1.31
N TYR A 546 -35.54 13.83 -2.17
CA TYR A 546 -35.68 12.38 -2.31
C TYR A 546 -34.34 11.70 -2.61
N GLN A 547 -33.58 12.22 -3.57
CA GLN A 547 -32.28 11.68 -3.95
C GLN A 547 -31.27 11.73 -2.79
N ARG A 548 -31.22 12.86 -2.08
CA ARG A 548 -30.37 13.03 -0.88
C ARG A 548 -30.75 12.03 0.20
N SER A 549 -32.04 11.89 0.48
CA SER A 549 -32.57 10.91 1.45
C SER A 549 -32.15 9.49 1.13
N LEU A 550 -32.31 9.09 -0.13
CA LEU A 550 -31.95 7.76 -0.57
C LEU A 550 -30.46 7.48 -0.41
N LYS A 551 -29.62 8.45 -0.78
CA LYS A 551 -28.16 8.35 -0.64
C LYS A 551 -27.75 8.22 0.82
N VAL A 552 -28.31 9.03 1.71
CA VAL A 552 -28.05 8.96 3.16
C VAL A 552 -28.48 7.61 3.74
N SER A 553 -29.67 7.15 3.37
CA SER A 553 -30.18 5.83 3.79
C SER A 553 -29.23 4.70 3.37
N GLN A 554 -28.79 4.69 2.11
CA GLN A 554 -27.83 3.72 1.60
C GLN A 554 -26.52 3.75 2.38
N CYS A 555 -26.01 4.93 2.72
CA CYS A 555 -24.79 5.02 3.51
C CYS A 555 -24.96 4.44 4.92
N PHE A 556 -26.11 4.67 5.59
CA PHE A 556 -26.36 4.04 6.89
C PHE A 556 -26.44 2.52 6.80
N PHE A 557 -27.08 1.97 5.76
CA PHE A 557 -27.07 0.53 5.53
C PHE A 557 -25.68 -0.02 5.22
N GLN A 558 -24.85 0.72 4.48
CA GLN A 558 -23.46 0.36 4.23
C GLN A 558 -22.63 0.35 5.53
N THR A 559 -22.84 1.32 6.43
CA THR A 559 -22.19 1.33 7.75
C THR A 559 -22.64 0.15 8.61
N ALA A 560 -23.94 -0.13 8.67
CA ALA A 560 -24.45 -1.30 9.37
C ALA A 560 -23.87 -2.60 8.80
N LEU A 561 -23.79 -2.72 7.47
CA LEU A 561 -23.22 -3.87 6.79
C LEU A 561 -21.73 -4.01 7.11
N LEU A 562 -20.98 -2.91 7.11
CA LEU A 562 -19.57 -2.90 7.51
C LEU A 562 -19.37 -3.46 8.92
N ILE A 563 -20.21 -3.04 9.88
CA ILE A 563 -20.16 -3.57 11.26
C ILE A 563 -20.45 -5.06 11.26
N ALA A 564 -21.56 -5.50 10.64
CA ALA A 564 -21.95 -6.91 10.55
C ALA A 564 -20.86 -7.77 9.90
N THR A 565 -20.21 -7.28 8.84
CA THR A 565 -19.08 -7.96 8.20
C THR A 565 -17.86 -8.05 9.12
N ARG A 566 -17.56 -7.02 9.92
CA ARG A 566 -16.41 -7.04 10.85
C ARG A 566 -16.57 -8.08 11.95
N VAL A 567 -17.78 -8.30 12.44
CA VAL A 567 -18.10 -9.35 13.43
C VAL A 567 -18.50 -10.67 12.77
N LYS A 568 -18.58 -10.70 11.43
CA LYS A 568 -18.97 -11.86 10.62
C LYS A 568 -20.34 -12.44 11.00
N GLU A 569 -21.33 -11.56 11.22
CA GLU A 569 -22.71 -11.96 11.51
C GLU A 569 -23.52 -12.15 10.22
N ASP A 570 -23.58 -13.38 9.73
CA ASP A 570 -24.13 -13.73 8.41
C ASP A 570 -25.61 -13.35 8.27
N LYS A 571 -26.41 -13.58 9.32
CA LYS A 571 -27.85 -13.27 9.28
C LYS A 571 -28.11 -11.77 9.13
N LEU A 572 -27.33 -10.95 9.84
CA LEU A 572 -27.42 -9.50 9.76
C LEU A 572 -26.94 -9.00 8.39
N MET A 573 -25.82 -9.54 7.90
CA MET A 573 -25.31 -9.20 6.56
C MET A 573 -26.35 -9.46 5.46
N ILE A 574 -27.01 -10.62 5.47
CA ILE A 574 -28.05 -10.95 4.48
C ILE A 574 -29.23 -9.96 4.54
N SER A 575 -29.71 -9.67 5.75
CA SER A 575 -30.81 -8.72 5.95
C SER A 575 -30.47 -7.32 5.42
N LEU A 576 -29.25 -6.86 5.68
CA LEU A 576 -28.77 -5.54 5.26
C LEU A 576 -28.50 -5.46 3.76
N LEU A 577 -27.97 -6.52 3.16
CA LEU A 577 -27.83 -6.64 1.71
C LEU A 577 -29.19 -6.56 1.01
N ARG A 578 -30.24 -7.17 1.60
CA ARG A 578 -31.61 -7.04 1.08
C ARG A 578 -32.10 -5.59 1.15
N TYR A 579 -31.95 -4.91 2.28
CA TYR A 579 -32.37 -3.50 2.39
C TYR A 579 -31.61 -2.58 1.42
N LEU A 580 -30.31 -2.81 1.22
CA LEU A 580 -29.53 -2.12 0.21
C LEU A 580 -30.07 -2.37 -1.20
N ALA A 581 -30.37 -3.63 -1.55
CA ALA A 581 -30.95 -3.97 -2.85
C ALA A 581 -32.33 -3.31 -3.06
N GLU A 582 -33.22 -3.36 -2.07
CA GLU A 582 -34.53 -2.71 -2.11
C GLU A 582 -34.41 -1.19 -2.32
N SER A 583 -33.46 -0.54 -1.64
CA SER A 583 -33.21 0.90 -1.81
C SER A 583 -32.66 1.26 -3.20
N GLN A 584 -31.97 0.33 -3.87
CA GLN A 584 -31.49 0.52 -5.24
C GLN A 584 -32.60 0.28 -6.28
N ASP A 585 -33.45 -0.72 -6.06
CA ASP A 585 -34.56 -1.12 -6.95
C ASP A 585 -35.60 0.00 -7.15
N PHE A 586 -35.89 0.77 -6.11
CA PHE A 586 -36.82 1.90 -6.20
C PHE A 586 -36.31 3.04 -7.10
N THR A 587 -34.98 3.23 -7.16
CA THR A 587 -34.34 4.19 -8.09
C THR A 587 -34.60 3.77 -9.53
N GLY A 588 -34.52 2.46 -9.82
CA GLY A 588 -34.81 1.88 -11.13
C GLY A 588 -36.28 2.03 -11.52
N THR A 589 -37.19 1.80 -10.58
CA THR A 589 -38.64 1.93 -10.79
C THR A 589 -39.06 3.39 -11.05
N PHE A 590 -38.42 4.35 -10.39
CA PHE A 590 -38.65 5.78 -10.58
C PHE A 590 -38.09 6.28 -11.92
N LEU A 591 -36.85 5.90 -12.28
CA LEU A 591 -36.28 6.16 -13.61
C LEU A 591 -37.13 5.51 -14.71
N HIS A 592 -37.70 4.33 -14.46
CA HIS A 592 -38.64 3.63 -15.33
C HIS A 592 -39.95 4.42 -15.56
N GLN A 593 -40.50 5.08 -14.53
CA GLN A 593 -41.69 5.93 -14.68
C GLN A 593 -41.41 7.22 -15.47
N ILE A 594 -40.21 7.78 -15.36
CA ILE A 594 -39.75 8.92 -16.17
C ILE A 594 -39.48 8.51 -17.63
N THR A 595 -38.95 7.31 -17.85
CA THR A 595 -38.51 6.82 -19.18
C THR A 595 -39.59 6.05 -19.94
N LYS A 596 -40.87 6.41 -19.77
CA LYS A 596 -42.03 5.76 -20.38
C LYS A 596 -42.02 5.83 -21.92
N ASN A 597 -41.17 5.03 -22.55
CA ASN A 597 -41.22 4.62 -23.95
C ASN A 597 -40.85 3.13 -24.03
N ASN A 598 -41.70 2.37 -24.73
CA ASN A 598 -42.04 0.95 -24.51
C ASN A 598 -40.93 -0.12 -24.58
N GLN A 599 -39.64 0.22 -24.72
CA GLN A 599 -38.56 -0.79 -24.77
C GLN A 599 -37.94 -1.10 -23.39
N SER A 600 -38.11 -0.23 -22.38
CA SER A 600 -37.55 -0.43 -21.03
C SER A 600 -38.44 -1.28 -20.10
N LYS A 601 -39.74 -1.41 -20.43
CA LYS A 601 -40.73 -2.10 -19.59
C LYS A 601 -40.58 -3.62 -19.61
N GLU A 602 -40.33 -4.22 -20.77
CA GLU A 602 -40.14 -5.67 -20.89
C GLU A 602 -38.89 -6.15 -20.15
N ILE A 603 -37.78 -5.40 -20.25
CA ILE A 603 -36.53 -5.70 -19.55
C ILE A 603 -36.70 -5.53 -18.03
N PHE A 604 -37.44 -4.51 -17.59
CA PHE A 604 -37.73 -4.29 -16.17
C PHE A 604 -38.66 -5.35 -15.58
N ASP A 605 -39.73 -5.73 -16.29
CA ASP A 605 -40.64 -6.81 -15.89
C ASP A 605 -39.89 -8.16 -15.83
N GLU A 606 -38.90 -8.38 -16.70
CA GLU A 606 -38.02 -9.55 -16.66
C GLU A 606 -37.10 -9.56 -15.42
N ILE A 607 -36.48 -8.41 -15.09
CA ILE A 607 -35.62 -8.28 -13.90
C ILE A 607 -36.43 -8.46 -12.61
N LYS A 608 -37.60 -7.83 -12.52
CA LYS A 608 -38.52 -7.97 -11.38
C LYS A 608 -38.98 -9.41 -11.20
N LEU A 609 -39.37 -10.08 -12.30
CA LEU A 609 -39.78 -11.48 -12.26
C LEU A 609 -38.61 -12.40 -11.82
N ASN A 610 -37.38 -12.09 -12.23
CA ASN A 610 -36.20 -12.83 -11.80
C ASN A 610 -35.86 -12.59 -10.33
N LEU A 611 -35.97 -11.35 -9.83
CA LEU A 611 -35.79 -11.02 -8.41
C LEU A 611 -36.87 -11.67 -7.54
N GLU A 612 -38.13 -11.64 -7.95
CA GLU A 612 -39.24 -12.29 -7.25
C GLU A 612 -39.07 -13.82 -7.19
N LYS A 613 -38.59 -14.44 -8.29
CA LYS A 613 -38.22 -15.87 -8.31
C LYS A 613 -37.08 -16.17 -7.35
N VAL A 614 -36.03 -15.34 -7.34
CA VAL A 614 -34.89 -15.49 -6.43
C VAL A 614 -35.35 -15.37 -4.98
N VAL A 615 -36.21 -14.40 -4.65
CA VAL A 615 -36.77 -14.21 -3.29
C VAL A 615 -37.60 -15.42 -2.84
N GLN A 616 -38.38 -16.03 -3.75
CA GLN A 616 -39.21 -17.20 -3.42
C GLN A 616 -38.38 -18.46 -3.13
N ILE A 617 -37.26 -18.65 -3.83
CA ILE A 617 -36.38 -19.81 -3.62
C ILE A 617 -35.28 -19.54 -2.59
N PHE A 618 -35.03 -18.27 -2.24
CA PHE A 618 -33.98 -17.81 -1.35
C PHE A 618 -33.87 -18.57 -0.03
N PRO A 619 -34.97 -18.91 0.68
CA PRO A 619 -34.90 -19.67 1.92
C PRO A 619 -34.27 -21.06 1.75
N ASN A 620 -34.41 -21.65 0.56
CA ASN A 620 -34.06 -23.04 0.24
C ASN A 620 -32.67 -23.19 -0.39
N LEU A 621 -31.97 -22.09 -0.65
CA LEU A 621 -30.63 -22.10 -1.26
C LEU A 621 -29.51 -22.31 -0.23
N SER A 622 -28.43 -22.97 -0.64
CA SER A 622 -27.19 -23.02 0.16
C SER A 622 -26.54 -21.64 0.28
N PHE A 623 -25.64 -21.46 1.24
CA PHE A 623 -24.99 -20.17 1.50
C PHE A 623 -24.19 -19.62 0.30
N GLU A 624 -23.43 -20.48 -0.40
CA GLU A 624 -22.69 -20.10 -1.60
C GLU A 624 -23.62 -19.70 -2.75
N GLN A 625 -24.76 -20.39 -2.88
CA GLN A 625 -25.78 -20.07 -3.88
C GLN A 625 -26.47 -18.74 -3.57
N LYS A 626 -26.76 -18.44 -2.30
CA LYS A 626 -27.32 -17.14 -1.87
C LYS A 626 -26.39 -15.98 -2.23
N ILE A 627 -25.08 -16.14 -2.01
CA ILE A 627 -24.09 -15.11 -2.34
C ILE A 627 -24.00 -14.87 -3.85
N GLU A 628 -23.97 -15.93 -4.66
CA GLU A 628 -23.88 -15.79 -6.12
C GLU A 628 -25.16 -15.19 -6.72
N GLU A 629 -26.35 -15.57 -6.24
CA GLU A 629 -27.61 -14.97 -6.67
C GLU A 629 -27.72 -13.49 -6.29
N VAL A 630 -27.29 -13.10 -5.08
CA VAL A 630 -27.22 -11.69 -4.67
C VAL A 630 -26.21 -10.91 -5.52
N LYS A 631 -25.04 -11.49 -5.83
CA LYS A 631 -24.06 -10.87 -6.73
C LYS A 631 -24.59 -10.70 -8.14
N GLN A 632 -25.31 -11.69 -8.68
CA GLN A 632 -25.93 -11.62 -10.00
C GLN A 632 -27.04 -10.58 -10.05
N ALA A 633 -27.85 -10.47 -9.00
CA ALA A 633 -28.83 -9.40 -8.84
C ALA A 633 -28.17 -8.01 -8.83
N ILE A 634 -27.12 -7.82 -8.02
CA ILE A 634 -26.33 -6.58 -7.95
C ILE A 634 -25.63 -6.26 -9.30
N HIS A 635 -25.11 -7.28 -9.99
CA HIS A 635 -24.46 -7.11 -11.29
C HIS A 635 -25.46 -6.67 -12.38
N SER A 636 -26.66 -7.26 -12.38
CA SER A 636 -27.76 -6.88 -13.27
C SER A 636 -28.25 -5.45 -13.00
N LEU A 637 -28.25 -5.01 -11.75
CA LEU A 637 -28.54 -3.63 -11.37
C LEU A 637 -27.46 -2.63 -11.85
N ARG A 638 -26.17 -2.98 -11.71
CA ARG A 638 -25.03 -2.13 -12.15
C ARG A 638 -24.89 -1.96 -13.66
N ILE A 639 -25.22 -2.98 -14.45
CA ILE A 639 -25.20 -2.88 -15.92
C ILE A 639 -26.19 -1.81 -16.40
N ASN A 640 -27.32 -1.68 -15.70
CA ASN A 640 -28.34 -0.71 -16.04
C ASN A 640 -27.99 0.72 -15.57
N GLU A 641 -27.31 0.90 -14.43
CA GLU A 641 -26.77 2.21 -13.99
C GLU A 641 -25.92 2.87 -15.10
N LYS A 642 -25.05 2.09 -15.78
CA LYS A 642 -24.25 2.57 -16.92
C LYS A 642 -25.08 2.99 -18.13
N TYR A 643 -26.23 2.35 -18.34
CA TYR A 643 -27.20 2.72 -19.38
C TYR A 643 -27.94 4.02 -19.02
N TYR A 644 -28.33 4.18 -17.75
CA TYR A 644 -29.02 5.37 -17.25
C TYR A 644 -28.15 6.63 -17.27
N THR A 645 -26.87 6.53 -16.87
CA THR A 645 -25.94 7.68 -16.90
C THR A 645 -25.68 8.19 -18.32
N ARG A 646 -25.66 7.28 -19.31
CA ARG A 646 -25.49 7.64 -20.74
C ARG A 646 -26.76 8.25 -21.33
N PHE A 647 -27.94 7.84 -20.85
CA PHE A 647 -29.23 8.39 -21.27
C PHE A 647 -29.48 9.79 -20.69
N VAL A 648 -29.18 10.01 -19.40
CA VAL A 648 -29.28 11.33 -18.75
C VAL A 648 -28.30 12.33 -19.36
N ALA A 649 -27.09 11.91 -19.74
CA ALA A 649 -26.12 12.75 -20.44
C ALA A 649 -26.57 13.19 -21.85
N ILE A 650 -27.43 12.41 -22.51
CA ILE A 650 -28.02 12.75 -23.83
C ILE A 650 -29.29 13.59 -23.67
N PHE A 651 -29.96 13.54 -22.51
CA PHE A 651 -31.18 14.31 -22.24
C PHE A 651 -30.90 15.72 -21.67
N LEU A 652 -29.72 15.93 -21.08
CA LEU A 652 -29.27 17.22 -20.51
C LEU A 652 -28.38 18.06 -21.46
N THR A 653 -28.19 17.61 -22.70
CA THR A 653 -27.60 18.37 -23.83
C THR A 653 -28.61 18.43 -24.95
#